data_AF-A0AAV1IFS9-F1
#
_entry.id   AF-A0AAV1IFS9-F1
#
_cell.length_a   1.000
_cell.length_b   1.000
_cell.length_c   1.000
_cell.angle_alpha   90.00
_cell.angle_beta   90.00
_cell.angle_gamma   90.00
#
_symmetry.space_group_name_H-M   'P 1'
#
loop_
_entity.id
_entity.type
_entity.pdbx_description
1 polymer ?
#
loop_
_entity_poly.entity_id
_entity_poly.type
_entity_poly.pdbx_seq_one_letter_code
_entity_poly.pdbx_strand_id
1 'polypeptide(L)'
;MAASNQIVQVLNQALDSNPDARKRGEDLLESLSTQPGFGHALVHASLQQDLSLGHRQLAALVLKRLVKQRWDADSKHFEPPELSSDEKNAIKRDVVPGLADPQTKIRVAVGMVIAGIAKWDVPDNWPELLGQLVGVINERSNAAAVDGAVRCLATFVEDLDGIQLVQVAQVLLPGLLVIASSQEYGPGVRRKALSIAHSLASSLSSKQSPTDRDTRHTLGNLLEAWLSPICTILREPISGQDAGGWGVKLEALKLVVALVLNWRKATQQHLPAILDSAWTLFTGCLPLYIRTIVKGEEAISDGEVDEDADDLSFPAMISQLFEFVLCIVSNSVLLPLLQPVLPELAYLTIGYIQISAEQEEVWGADAAAFVADEEDDMVGVRTSGQLVLDELLRQADGAAAMLSSAVGRRLQDAAQAKAAGDGAWWKLREAALLAVGAVAEPLLEAPGASDRDFDLASFLNTCLTEDLSASTPPYLLARALWVASRLTAALHGDRTAPFYEAAVKGLESYSPKAVQICACRAIYALTPKAGPNVLQPQLHSLYERLGNLLQEFNEETLHIALETLTVVIKADAQAAAAWEHRVSPAVLQVWAAHVADPLIALDSTDVLQALAANPAALPNLQERAVPALVDIIKAPEANSPVLVEGALDVLAALLRPATPEQAARVHAAASSHVMALTLRQDDAAILQSCSEYLRILVRIGGEEMLCWGGADPEQTLHALLQAVALLLTPEAGDSASLGIGEVVSTMLRKMPQRMAGSMPEVVKAVVAKLASAESSPLITSLLVVLAQLMHVNTSQFLDFLASQPAPGGQPGTALGTVMRVWLERQIELRGFYNINLTSTALALALASRHPALAEVQVKGKRLDTDSGIRTRSRAATQREQYEAVPAPVQIFVLLADMLIEAREGNLNGGLGGQDDSSSDWEELSEEGSEAALEVHGLPPGQNLLDIAAAAASAHDYVDGISKDDPELQNDPLSKLDLAAFVGEQLRSLFRRDESFCNQCCTKLGPAQLAAVRQCFQQ
;
A
#
# COMPACT_ATOMS: atom_id res chain seq x y z
N MET A 1 17.42 43.91 -33.20
CA MET A 1 17.03 45.13 -32.46
C MET A 1 15.52 45.37 -32.43
N ALA A 2 14.77 45.28 -33.55
CA ALA A 2 13.32 45.50 -33.53
C ALA A 2 12.53 44.49 -32.65
N ALA A 3 12.85 43.19 -32.72
CA ALA A 3 12.19 42.14 -31.94
C ALA A 3 12.46 42.24 -30.41
N SER A 4 13.64 42.70 -30.02
CA SER A 4 14.02 42.87 -28.60
C SER A 4 13.30 44.06 -27.95
N ASN A 5 13.02 45.14 -28.68
CA ASN A 5 12.18 46.23 -28.14
C ASN A 5 10.70 45.82 -28.03
N GLN A 6 10.22 44.97 -28.94
CA GLN A 6 8.86 44.43 -28.89
C GLN A 6 8.65 43.48 -27.71
N ILE A 7 9.62 42.61 -27.40
CA ILE A 7 9.49 41.67 -26.27
C ILE A 7 9.46 42.40 -24.92
N VAL A 8 10.26 43.45 -24.76
CA VAL A 8 10.25 44.28 -23.54
C VAL A 8 8.89 44.96 -23.35
N GLN A 9 8.25 45.44 -24.42
CA GLN A 9 6.89 46.01 -24.32
C GLN A 9 5.84 44.98 -23.91
N VAL A 10 5.93 43.75 -24.40
CA VAL A 10 5.00 42.67 -24.04
C VAL A 10 5.23 42.22 -22.59
N LEU A 11 6.48 42.08 -22.15
CA LEU A 11 6.80 41.76 -20.75
C LEU A 11 6.30 42.86 -19.78
N ASN A 12 6.36 44.14 -20.17
CA ASN A 12 5.78 45.23 -19.38
C ASN A 12 4.26 45.05 -19.20
N GLN A 13 3.54 44.63 -20.25
CA GLN A 13 2.10 44.37 -20.15
C GLN A 13 1.79 43.17 -19.27
N ALA A 14 2.57 42.09 -19.38
CA ALA A 14 2.41 40.89 -18.56
C ALA A 14 2.69 41.12 -17.06
N LEU A 15 3.50 42.14 -16.72
CA LEU A 15 3.78 42.55 -15.33
C LEU A 15 2.92 43.73 -14.84
N ASP A 16 1.92 44.16 -15.62
CA ASP A 16 1.06 45.29 -15.27
C ASP A 16 0.10 44.92 -14.13
N SER A 17 -0.16 45.88 -13.24
CA SER A 17 -1.10 45.69 -12.12
C SER A 17 -2.55 45.55 -12.61
N ASN A 18 -2.88 46.11 -13.78
CA ASN A 18 -4.18 45.97 -14.41
C ASN A 18 -4.39 44.54 -14.97
N PRO A 19 -5.41 43.79 -14.51
CA PRO A 19 -5.68 42.42 -14.97
C PRO A 19 -5.92 42.32 -16.47
N ASP A 20 -6.56 43.31 -17.10
CA ASP A 20 -6.83 43.30 -18.54
C ASP A 20 -5.57 43.56 -19.38
N ALA A 21 -4.61 44.31 -18.84
CA ALA A 21 -3.31 44.52 -19.49
C ALA A 21 -2.42 43.28 -19.37
N ARG A 22 -2.42 42.65 -18.20
CA ARG A 22 -1.69 41.40 -17.93
C ARG A 22 -2.20 40.24 -18.77
N LYS A 23 -3.51 40.02 -18.84
CA LYS A 23 -4.09 38.98 -19.70
C LYS A 23 -3.72 39.19 -21.17
N ARG A 24 -3.80 40.43 -21.68
CA ARG A 24 -3.35 40.74 -23.04
C ARG A 24 -1.85 40.48 -23.25
N GLY A 25 -1.02 40.79 -22.26
CA GLY A 25 0.41 40.49 -22.27
C GLY A 25 0.68 38.98 -22.33
N GLU A 26 -0.04 38.18 -21.55
CA GLU A 26 0.03 36.71 -21.55
C GLU A 26 -0.40 36.12 -22.91
N ASP A 27 -1.54 36.55 -23.44
CA ASP A 27 -2.04 36.13 -24.76
C ASP A 27 -1.03 36.49 -25.88
N LEU A 28 -0.38 37.66 -25.77
CA LEU A 28 0.66 38.08 -26.72
C LEU A 28 1.92 37.22 -26.60
N LEU A 29 2.38 36.87 -25.39
CA LEU A 29 3.51 35.95 -25.18
C LEU A 29 3.23 34.57 -25.79
N GLU A 30 2.01 34.07 -25.62
CA GLU A 30 1.57 32.80 -26.21
C GLU A 30 1.57 32.88 -27.75
N SER A 31 1.04 33.96 -28.33
CA SER A 31 1.05 34.15 -29.79
C SER A 31 2.48 34.24 -30.36
N LEU A 32 3.39 34.91 -29.64
CA LEU A 32 4.79 35.09 -30.04
C LEU A 32 5.62 33.81 -29.87
N SER A 33 5.19 32.87 -29.03
CA SER A 33 5.87 31.58 -28.83
C SER A 33 6.02 30.75 -30.12
N THR A 34 5.20 31.03 -31.13
CA THR A 34 5.23 30.38 -32.44
C THR A 34 6.12 31.08 -33.47
N GLN A 35 6.62 32.27 -33.16
CA GLN A 35 7.38 33.10 -34.10
C GLN A 35 8.88 32.81 -34.05
N PRO A 36 9.57 32.69 -35.20
CA PRO A 36 11.01 32.47 -35.23
C PRO A 36 11.81 33.58 -34.53
N GLY A 37 12.79 33.18 -33.72
CA GLY A 37 13.67 34.09 -32.99
C GLY A 37 13.09 34.60 -31.67
N PHE A 38 11.90 34.15 -31.27
CA PHE A 38 11.29 34.50 -29.99
C PHE A 38 12.11 33.97 -28.81
N GLY A 39 12.57 32.73 -28.86
CA GLY A 39 13.40 32.14 -27.81
C GLY A 39 14.74 32.86 -27.67
N HIS A 40 15.36 33.22 -28.79
CA HIS A 40 16.59 34.03 -28.80
C HIS A 40 16.37 35.44 -28.21
N ALA A 41 15.24 36.07 -28.49
CA ALA A 41 14.89 37.36 -27.90
C ALA A 41 14.67 37.28 -26.37
N LEU A 42 14.11 36.18 -25.87
CA LEU A 42 13.95 35.93 -24.43
C LEU A 42 15.31 35.75 -23.72
N VAL A 43 16.27 35.06 -24.35
CA VAL A 43 17.65 34.95 -23.83
C VAL A 43 18.27 36.34 -23.70
N HIS A 44 18.17 37.18 -24.74
CA HIS A 44 18.70 38.54 -24.65
C HIS A 44 18.02 39.37 -23.56
N ALA A 45 16.69 39.27 -23.42
CA ALA A 45 15.95 40.00 -22.40
C ALA A 45 16.29 39.53 -20.97
N SER A 46 16.56 38.25 -20.74
CA SER A 46 16.94 37.75 -19.40
C SER A 46 18.34 38.21 -18.98
N LEU A 47 19.26 38.38 -19.94
CA LEU A 47 20.65 38.76 -19.71
C LEU A 47 20.91 40.28 -19.74
N GLN A 48 19.96 41.07 -20.22
CA GLN A 48 20.12 42.53 -20.34
C GLN A 48 20.06 43.21 -18.96
N GLN A 49 21.21 43.69 -18.48
CA GLN A 49 21.34 44.30 -17.14
C GLN A 49 20.54 45.61 -16.97
N ASP A 50 20.19 46.29 -18.07
CA ASP A 50 19.38 47.52 -18.02
C ASP A 50 17.90 47.27 -17.69
N LEU A 51 17.42 46.02 -17.79
CA LEU A 51 16.05 45.64 -17.45
C LEU A 51 15.91 45.33 -15.95
N SER A 52 14.72 45.59 -15.39
CA SER A 52 14.47 45.26 -13.98
C SER A 52 14.47 43.75 -13.76
N LEU A 53 14.79 43.33 -12.53
CA LEU A 53 14.85 41.91 -12.15
C LEU A 53 13.57 41.15 -12.53
N GLY A 54 12.39 41.74 -12.31
CA GLY A 54 11.11 41.11 -12.65
C GLY A 54 10.95 40.82 -14.16
N HIS A 55 11.38 41.73 -15.04
CA HIS A 55 11.33 41.51 -16.48
C HIS A 55 12.28 40.39 -16.91
N ARG A 56 13.49 40.39 -16.35
CA ARG A 56 14.53 39.41 -16.65
C ARG A 56 14.16 38.01 -16.19
N GLN A 57 13.55 37.91 -15.01
CA GLN A 57 12.98 36.66 -14.47
C GLN A 57 11.83 36.16 -15.31
N LEU A 58 10.86 37.01 -15.65
CA LEU A 58 9.75 36.62 -16.49
C LEU A 58 10.24 36.12 -17.85
N ALA A 59 11.22 36.80 -18.46
CA ALA A 59 11.82 36.36 -19.71
C ALA A 59 12.45 34.95 -19.61
N ALA A 60 13.19 34.67 -18.53
CA ALA A 60 13.79 33.36 -18.29
C ALA A 60 12.73 32.27 -18.01
N LEU A 61 11.66 32.58 -17.28
CA LEU A 61 10.56 31.65 -17.00
C LEU A 61 9.74 31.33 -18.26
N VAL A 62 9.48 32.33 -19.10
CA VAL A 62 8.82 32.12 -20.41
C VAL A 62 9.73 31.30 -21.32
N LEU A 63 11.04 31.53 -21.29
CA LEU A 63 12.01 30.70 -22.01
C LEU A 63 12.00 29.25 -21.52
N LYS A 64 11.95 29.02 -20.20
CA LYS A 64 11.81 27.67 -19.62
C LYS A 64 10.53 26.98 -20.10
N ARG A 65 9.41 27.70 -20.12
CA ARG A 65 8.14 27.20 -20.66
C ARG A 65 8.26 26.86 -22.15
N LEU A 66 8.90 27.73 -22.93
CA LEU A 66 9.13 27.52 -24.36
C LEU A 66 9.97 26.24 -24.60
N VAL A 67 11.05 26.03 -23.85
CA VAL A 67 11.85 24.80 -23.94
C VAL A 67 10.98 23.57 -23.63
N LYS A 68 10.23 23.60 -22.53
CA LYS A 68 9.36 22.46 -22.14
C LYS A 68 8.32 22.10 -23.21
N GLN A 69 7.77 23.11 -23.89
CA GLN A 69 6.66 22.96 -24.83
C GLN A 69 7.10 22.78 -26.28
N ARG A 70 8.24 23.33 -26.70
CA ARG A 70 8.56 23.45 -28.14
C ARG A 70 9.97 22.99 -28.50
N TRP A 71 10.74 22.45 -27.54
CA TRP A 71 12.10 22.00 -27.81
C TRP A 71 12.15 20.67 -28.54
N ASP A 72 11.38 19.66 -28.16
CA ASP A 72 11.42 18.33 -28.79
C ASP A 72 10.00 17.77 -28.98
N ALA A 73 9.76 17.18 -30.15
CA ALA A 73 8.46 16.63 -30.54
C ALA A 73 8.02 15.42 -29.69
N ASP A 74 8.96 14.71 -29.07
CA ASP A 74 8.69 13.56 -28.21
C ASP A 74 8.33 13.94 -26.76
N SER A 75 8.34 15.25 -26.42
CA SER A 75 7.89 15.74 -25.12
C SER A 75 6.37 15.54 -24.92
N LYS A 76 5.97 15.00 -23.76
CA LYS A 76 4.54 14.87 -23.38
C LYS A 76 3.78 16.20 -23.35
N HIS A 77 4.50 17.31 -23.20
CA HIS A 77 3.93 18.66 -23.17
C HIS A 77 4.18 19.44 -24.48
N PHE A 78 4.52 18.73 -25.56
CA PHE A 78 4.86 19.35 -26.83
C PHE A 78 3.67 20.09 -27.45
N GLU A 79 3.93 21.30 -27.93
CA GLU A 79 3.01 22.13 -28.69
C GLU A 79 3.67 22.55 -30.02
N PRO A 80 3.08 22.20 -31.18
CA PRO A 80 3.66 22.55 -32.47
C PRO A 80 3.56 24.07 -32.77
N PRO A 81 4.53 24.69 -33.48
CA PRO A 81 5.70 24.07 -34.10
C PRO A 81 6.89 23.85 -33.15
N GLU A 82 7.74 22.89 -33.50
CA GLU A 82 9.06 22.68 -32.89
C GLU A 82 10.01 23.84 -33.27
N LEU A 83 10.89 24.22 -32.35
CA LEU A 83 11.92 25.24 -32.61
C LEU A 83 12.88 24.79 -33.71
N SER A 84 13.22 25.71 -34.62
CA SER A 84 14.21 25.46 -35.67
C SER A 84 15.60 25.16 -35.09
N SER A 85 16.39 24.35 -35.80
CA SER A 85 17.77 24.03 -35.40
C SER A 85 18.64 25.27 -35.22
N ASP A 86 18.48 26.28 -36.08
CA ASP A 86 19.21 27.55 -35.99
C ASP A 86 18.87 28.32 -34.71
N GLU A 87 17.60 28.34 -34.31
CA GLU A 87 17.14 28.99 -33.08
C GLU A 87 17.58 28.21 -31.84
N LYS A 88 17.48 26.87 -31.83
CA LYS A 88 18.01 26.02 -30.75
C LYS A 88 19.51 26.29 -30.53
N ASN A 89 20.29 26.33 -31.61
CA ASN A 89 21.73 26.61 -31.54
C ASN A 89 22.05 28.04 -31.06
N ALA A 90 21.23 29.03 -31.44
CA ALA A 90 21.38 30.40 -30.95
C ALA A 90 21.09 30.50 -29.44
N ILE A 91 20.04 29.84 -28.96
CA ILE A 91 19.71 29.77 -27.53
C ILE A 91 20.85 29.10 -26.76
N LYS A 92 21.30 27.91 -27.19
CA LYS A 92 22.41 27.18 -26.55
C LYS A 92 23.69 28.01 -26.40
N ARG A 93 24.07 28.74 -27.45
CA ARG A 93 25.27 29.59 -27.44
C ARG A 93 25.17 30.75 -26.45
N ASP A 94 24.02 31.42 -26.42
CA ASP A 94 23.88 32.72 -25.74
C ASP A 94 23.34 32.61 -24.31
N VAL A 95 22.78 31.46 -23.90
CA VAL A 95 22.18 31.26 -22.57
C VAL A 95 23.21 30.99 -21.46
N VAL A 96 24.31 30.29 -21.77
CA VAL A 96 25.33 29.86 -20.79
C VAL A 96 25.96 31.03 -19.99
N PRO A 97 26.29 32.19 -20.59
CA PRO A 97 26.80 33.34 -19.85
C PRO A 97 25.87 33.82 -18.72
N GLY A 98 24.57 33.52 -18.78
CA GLY A 98 23.62 33.84 -17.71
C GLY A 98 23.88 33.13 -16.39
N LEU A 99 24.64 32.03 -16.40
CA LEU A 99 25.08 31.38 -15.16
C LEU A 99 26.07 32.23 -14.36
N ALA A 100 26.70 33.25 -14.96
CA ALA A 100 27.59 34.18 -14.27
C ALA A 100 26.90 35.48 -13.85
N ASP A 101 25.56 35.56 -13.93
CA ASP A 101 24.81 36.78 -13.61
C ASP A 101 24.98 37.18 -12.13
N PRO A 102 25.06 38.49 -11.80
CA PRO A 102 25.13 38.93 -10.41
C PRO A 102 23.90 38.54 -9.56
N GLN A 103 22.72 38.39 -10.16
CA GLN A 103 21.48 38.06 -9.44
C GLN A 103 21.24 36.54 -9.38
N THR A 104 21.17 35.96 -8.18
CA THR A 104 20.98 34.51 -7.96
C THR A 104 19.73 33.97 -8.67
N LYS A 105 18.61 34.70 -8.56
CA LYS A 105 17.34 34.28 -9.18
C LYS A 105 17.42 34.19 -10.72
N ILE A 106 18.31 34.96 -11.35
CA ILE A 106 18.55 34.86 -12.80
C ILE A 106 19.43 33.63 -13.08
N ARG A 107 20.49 33.41 -12.30
CA ARG A 107 21.33 32.20 -12.41
C ARG A 107 20.50 30.92 -12.32
N VAL A 108 19.57 30.85 -11.36
CA VAL A 108 18.69 29.68 -11.17
C VAL A 108 17.71 29.53 -12.33
N ALA A 109 17.01 30.59 -12.73
CA ALA A 109 16.08 30.51 -13.85
C ALA A 109 16.78 30.11 -15.17
N VAL A 110 17.98 30.63 -15.43
CA VAL A 110 18.82 30.25 -16.57
C VAL A 110 19.30 28.80 -16.44
N GLY A 111 19.74 28.37 -15.24
CA GLY A 111 20.12 26.98 -14.98
C GLY A 111 18.98 25.99 -15.26
N MET A 112 17.75 26.32 -14.87
CA MET A 112 16.57 25.51 -15.18
C MET A 112 16.27 25.44 -16.69
N VAL A 113 16.51 26.53 -17.44
CA VAL A 113 16.40 26.52 -18.90
C VAL A 113 17.44 25.56 -19.50
N ILE A 114 18.70 25.68 -19.07
CA ILE A 114 19.81 24.84 -19.55
C ILE A 114 19.54 23.37 -19.22
N ALA A 115 19.12 23.04 -18.00
CA ALA A 115 18.76 21.68 -17.61
C ALA A 115 17.59 21.12 -18.46
N GLY A 116 16.57 21.94 -18.72
CA GLY A 116 15.46 21.57 -19.59
C GLY A 116 15.88 21.27 -21.04
N ILE A 117 16.92 21.93 -21.54
CA ILE A 117 17.53 21.64 -22.84
C ILE A 117 18.41 20.38 -22.75
N ALA A 118 19.24 20.28 -21.69
CA ALA A 118 20.22 19.22 -21.51
C ALA A 118 19.58 17.82 -21.53
N LYS A 119 18.37 17.70 -20.97
CA LYS A 119 17.57 16.47 -21.01
C LYS A 119 17.38 15.87 -22.41
N TRP A 120 17.33 16.69 -23.45
CA TRP A 120 17.11 16.27 -24.84
C TRP A 120 18.39 16.30 -25.67
N ASP A 121 19.26 17.26 -25.40
CA ASP A 121 20.40 17.54 -26.26
C ASP A 121 21.74 16.99 -25.75
N VAL A 122 21.89 16.59 -24.47
CA VAL A 122 23.15 16.04 -23.94
C VAL A 122 23.10 14.51 -23.94
N PRO A 123 24.13 13.79 -24.46
CA PRO A 123 25.39 14.32 -25.01
C PRO A 123 25.35 14.75 -26.48
N ASP A 124 24.40 14.24 -27.27
CA ASP A 124 24.61 14.15 -28.73
C ASP A 124 24.53 15.49 -29.47
N ASN A 125 23.61 16.38 -29.06
CA ASN A 125 23.31 17.64 -29.73
C ASN A 125 23.87 18.88 -29.00
N TRP A 126 24.45 18.71 -27.81
CA TRP A 126 25.16 19.75 -27.05
C TRP A 126 26.34 19.19 -26.23
N PRO A 127 27.35 18.61 -26.91
CA PRO A 127 28.44 17.88 -26.24
C PRO A 127 29.36 18.77 -25.39
N GLU A 128 29.44 20.07 -25.66
CA GLU A 128 30.34 20.98 -24.96
C GLU A 128 29.85 21.43 -23.57
N LEU A 129 28.55 21.28 -23.28
CA LEU A 129 27.93 21.86 -22.07
C LEU A 129 28.59 21.33 -20.78
N LEU A 130 28.72 20.01 -20.65
CA LEU A 130 29.32 19.38 -19.46
C LEU A 130 30.77 19.85 -19.26
N GLY A 131 31.55 19.91 -20.33
CA GLY A 131 32.93 20.40 -20.28
C GLY A 131 33.04 21.86 -19.84
N GLN A 132 32.12 22.72 -20.31
CA GLN A 132 32.05 24.13 -19.91
C GLN A 132 31.71 24.29 -18.42
N LEU A 133 30.70 23.58 -17.93
CA LEU A 133 30.30 23.62 -16.51
C LEU A 133 31.41 23.13 -15.60
N VAL A 134 32.02 21.97 -15.93
CA VAL A 134 33.14 21.40 -15.17
C VAL A 134 34.35 22.34 -15.19
N GLY A 135 34.63 22.98 -16.34
CA GLY A 135 35.70 23.98 -16.47
C GLY A 135 35.52 25.15 -15.50
N VAL A 136 34.33 25.75 -15.47
CA VAL A 136 33.99 26.86 -14.55
C VAL A 136 34.16 26.45 -13.09
N ILE A 137 33.68 25.26 -12.72
CA ILE A 137 33.78 24.70 -11.36
C ILE A 137 35.22 24.46 -10.94
N ASN A 138 36.08 24.00 -11.85
CA ASN A 138 37.47 23.68 -11.56
C ASN A 138 38.41 24.90 -11.58
N GLU A 139 38.16 25.87 -12.45
CA GLU A 139 38.94 27.11 -12.53
C GLU A 139 38.68 28.04 -11.35
N ARG A 140 37.46 28.04 -10.80
CA ARG A 140 37.03 28.87 -9.66
C ARG A 140 37.36 30.36 -9.83
N SER A 141 37.31 30.85 -11.06
CA SER A 141 37.72 32.21 -11.42
C SER A 141 36.69 33.29 -11.04
N ASN A 142 35.41 32.93 -10.98
CA ASN A 142 34.30 33.82 -10.63
C ASN A 142 33.27 33.09 -9.75
N ALA A 143 33.07 33.56 -8.52
CA ALA A 143 32.16 32.95 -7.56
C ALA A 143 30.70 32.87 -8.04
N ALA A 144 30.20 33.88 -8.76
CA ALA A 144 28.84 33.86 -9.31
C ALA A 144 28.71 32.81 -10.43
N ALA A 145 29.72 32.69 -11.29
CA ALA A 145 29.76 31.69 -12.35
C ALA A 145 29.82 30.26 -11.79
N VAL A 146 30.61 30.06 -10.72
CA VAL A 146 30.67 28.77 -10.00
C VAL A 146 29.31 28.43 -9.40
N ASP A 147 28.66 29.36 -8.70
CA ASP A 147 27.33 29.12 -8.14
C ASP A 147 26.30 28.75 -9.21
N GLY A 148 26.24 29.50 -10.30
CA GLY A 148 25.35 29.18 -11.42
C GLY A 148 25.65 27.82 -12.05
N ALA A 149 26.92 27.49 -12.26
CA ALA A 149 27.33 26.20 -12.84
C ALA A 149 27.00 25.02 -11.93
N VAL A 150 27.27 25.13 -10.62
CA VAL A 150 26.94 24.09 -9.63
C VAL A 150 25.42 23.87 -9.56
N ARG A 151 24.63 24.95 -9.42
CA ARG A 151 23.17 24.83 -9.37
C ARG A 151 22.58 24.24 -10.65
N CYS A 152 23.07 24.70 -11.80
CA CYS A 152 22.64 24.17 -13.10
C CYS A 152 22.94 22.68 -13.22
N LEU A 153 24.13 22.24 -12.81
CA LEU A 153 24.52 20.83 -12.90
C LEU A 153 23.71 19.96 -11.94
N ALA A 154 23.42 20.45 -10.72
CA ALA A 154 22.58 19.74 -9.76
C ALA A 154 21.18 19.41 -10.30
N THR A 155 20.65 20.18 -11.26
CA THR A 155 19.32 19.96 -11.82
C THR A 155 19.22 18.77 -12.79
N PHE A 156 20.33 18.34 -13.41
CA PHE A 156 20.29 17.29 -14.45
C PHE A 156 21.42 16.24 -14.34
N VAL A 157 22.26 16.30 -13.30
CA VAL A 157 23.35 15.32 -13.13
C VAL A 157 22.82 13.88 -13.03
N GLU A 158 21.63 13.69 -12.47
CA GLU A 158 20.98 12.38 -12.35
C GLU A 158 20.40 11.85 -13.68
N ASP A 159 20.17 12.73 -14.65
CA ASP A 159 19.68 12.36 -15.99
C ASP A 159 20.81 11.85 -16.91
N LEU A 160 22.07 11.94 -16.48
CA LEU A 160 23.22 11.48 -17.27
C LEU A 160 23.29 9.95 -17.34
N ASP A 161 23.71 9.42 -18.49
CA ASP A 161 23.90 7.98 -18.64
C ASP A 161 25.11 7.47 -17.83
N GLY A 162 25.17 6.14 -17.62
CA GLY A 162 26.24 5.53 -16.81
C GLY A 162 27.66 5.75 -17.33
N ILE A 163 27.86 5.96 -18.64
CA ILE A 163 29.18 6.21 -19.23
C ILE A 163 29.59 7.66 -18.97
N GLN A 164 28.67 8.60 -19.21
CA GLN A 164 28.87 10.03 -18.98
C GLN A 164 29.16 10.32 -17.50
N LEU A 165 28.39 9.70 -16.59
CA LEU A 165 28.57 9.85 -15.15
C LEU A 165 30.00 9.52 -14.72
N VAL A 166 30.56 8.41 -15.21
CA VAL A 166 31.93 8.00 -14.90
C VAL A 166 32.96 9.03 -15.38
N GLN A 167 32.80 9.54 -16.60
CA GLN A 167 33.72 10.51 -17.20
C GLN A 167 33.70 11.85 -16.45
N VAL A 168 32.50 12.33 -16.11
CA VAL A 168 32.30 13.60 -15.41
C VAL A 168 32.80 13.50 -13.98
N ALA A 169 32.50 12.42 -13.26
CA ALA A 169 32.82 12.28 -11.84
C ALA A 169 34.31 12.42 -11.53
N GLN A 170 35.19 11.85 -12.36
CA GLN A 170 36.65 11.90 -12.14
C GLN A 170 37.21 13.33 -12.13
N VAL A 171 36.65 14.20 -12.96
CA VAL A 171 37.13 15.58 -13.14
C VAL A 171 36.37 16.56 -12.23
N LEU A 172 35.13 16.23 -11.88
CA LEU A 172 34.23 17.11 -11.13
C LEU A 172 34.39 16.98 -9.61
N LEU A 173 34.55 15.76 -9.09
CA LEU A 173 34.61 15.51 -7.63
C LEU A 173 35.70 16.35 -6.91
N PRO A 174 36.93 16.48 -7.43
CA PRO A 174 37.95 17.31 -6.77
C PRO A 174 37.57 18.78 -6.70
N GLY A 175 36.92 19.32 -7.74
CA GLY A 175 36.47 20.71 -7.78
C GLY A 175 35.35 20.99 -6.80
N LEU A 176 34.35 20.10 -6.73
CA LEU A 176 33.24 20.20 -5.79
C LEU A 176 33.71 20.07 -4.34
N LEU A 177 34.71 19.22 -4.06
CA LEU A 177 35.27 19.05 -2.72
C LEU A 177 35.81 20.39 -2.16
N VAL A 178 36.52 21.15 -2.99
CA VAL A 178 37.06 22.47 -2.60
C VAL A 178 35.93 23.45 -2.31
N ILE A 179 34.87 23.44 -3.13
CA ILE A 179 33.70 24.32 -2.95
C ILE A 179 32.98 23.98 -1.65
N ALA A 180 32.67 22.71 -1.41
CA ALA A 180 31.96 22.25 -0.21
C ALA A 180 32.73 22.59 1.09
N SER A 181 34.07 22.55 1.03
CA SER A 181 34.95 22.75 2.18
C SER A 181 35.33 24.21 2.45
N SER A 182 35.12 25.13 1.50
CA SER A 182 35.57 26.52 1.60
C SER A 182 34.47 27.43 2.15
N GLN A 183 34.83 28.27 3.14
CA GLN A 183 33.95 29.30 3.68
C GLN A 183 33.82 30.54 2.76
N GLU A 184 34.54 30.56 1.63
CA GLU A 184 34.40 31.61 0.60
C GLU A 184 33.07 31.52 -0.14
N TYR A 185 32.44 30.34 -0.15
CA TYR A 185 31.15 30.09 -0.79
C TYR A 185 30.02 30.07 0.26
N GLY A 186 28.88 30.65 -0.11
CA GLY A 186 27.69 30.63 0.74
C GLY A 186 27.12 29.21 0.94
N PRO A 187 26.30 29.00 2.00
CA PRO A 187 25.78 27.70 2.37
C PRO A 187 25.01 26.99 1.24
N GLY A 188 24.20 27.73 0.48
CA GLY A 188 23.47 27.16 -0.66
C GLY A 188 24.36 26.54 -1.73
N VAL A 189 25.51 27.14 -2.05
CA VAL A 189 26.46 26.60 -3.06
C VAL A 189 27.18 25.38 -2.52
N ARG A 190 27.64 25.45 -1.26
CA ARG A 190 28.30 24.33 -0.57
C ARG A 190 27.37 23.11 -0.50
N ARG A 191 26.10 23.33 -0.15
CA ARG A 191 25.07 22.30 -0.12
C ARG A 191 24.85 21.67 -1.49
N LYS A 192 24.70 22.46 -2.56
CA LYS A 192 24.53 21.90 -3.91
C LYS A 192 25.77 21.13 -4.39
N ALA A 193 26.98 21.54 -3.99
CA ALA A 193 28.18 20.75 -4.26
C ALA A 193 28.15 19.37 -3.57
N LEU A 194 27.69 19.30 -2.32
CA LEU A 194 27.48 18.04 -1.59
C LEU A 194 26.39 17.17 -2.24
N SER A 195 25.26 17.78 -2.62
CA SER A 195 24.15 17.09 -3.29
C SER A 195 24.59 16.45 -4.62
N ILE A 196 25.36 17.15 -5.46
CA ILE A 196 25.92 16.56 -6.68
C ILE A 196 26.85 15.39 -6.35
N ALA A 197 27.72 15.53 -5.34
CA ALA A 197 28.61 14.45 -4.94
C ALA A 197 27.82 13.23 -4.41
N HIS A 198 26.72 13.46 -3.69
CA HIS A 198 25.78 12.43 -3.25
C HIS A 198 25.15 11.71 -4.44
N SER A 199 24.52 12.44 -5.38
CA SER A 199 23.91 11.86 -6.58
C SER A 199 24.93 11.05 -7.39
N LEU A 200 26.15 11.56 -7.58
CA LEU A 200 27.22 10.82 -8.26
C LEU A 200 27.60 9.53 -7.50
N ALA A 201 27.80 9.60 -6.19
CA ALA A 201 28.17 8.44 -5.38
C ALA A 201 27.08 7.35 -5.42
N SER A 202 25.81 7.74 -5.42
CA SER A 202 24.66 6.84 -5.50
C SER A 202 24.45 6.27 -6.91
N SER A 203 24.48 7.08 -7.96
CA SER A 203 24.30 6.58 -9.33
C SER A 203 25.46 5.68 -9.79
N LEU A 204 26.69 5.95 -9.35
CA LEU A 204 27.87 5.16 -9.72
C LEU A 204 27.95 3.80 -9.00
N SER A 205 27.21 3.61 -7.91
CA SER A 205 27.17 2.33 -7.20
C SER A 205 26.21 1.31 -7.83
N SER A 206 25.23 1.77 -8.62
CA SER A 206 24.22 0.93 -9.26
C SER A 206 24.83 -0.18 -10.11
N LYS A 207 24.21 -1.38 -10.07
CA LYS A 207 24.60 -2.56 -10.87
C LYS A 207 24.50 -2.31 -12.38
N GLN A 208 23.72 -1.31 -12.80
CA GLN A 208 23.56 -0.93 -14.21
C GLN A 208 24.69 -0.03 -14.72
N SER A 209 25.55 0.49 -13.84
CA SER A 209 26.66 1.35 -14.22
C SER A 209 27.78 0.55 -14.91
N PRO A 210 28.24 0.95 -16.11
CA PRO A 210 29.28 0.25 -16.86
C PRO A 210 30.69 0.55 -16.32
N THR A 211 30.92 0.29 -15.03
CA THR A 211 32.22 0.52 -14.39
C THR A 211 33.03 -0.76 -14.31
N ASP A 212 34.22 -0.77 -14.92
CA ASP A 212 35.20 -1.82 -14.65
C ASP A 212 35.79 -1.69 -13.23
N ARG A 213 36.58 -2.70 -12.83
CA ARG A 213 37.13 -2.78 -11.48
C ARG A 213 38.11 -1.63 -11.17
N ASP A 214 38.89 -1.20 -12.16
CA ASP A 214 39.93 -0.19 -11.98
C ASP A 214 39.33 1.22 -11.89
N THR A 215 38.26 1.48 -12.63
CA THR A 215 37.45 2.69 -12.56
C THR A 215 36.77 2.81 -11.20
N ARG A 216 36.16 1.73 -10.69
CA ARG A 216 35.60 1.71 -9.33
C ARG A 216 36.64 2.01 -8.25
N HIS A 217 37.85 1.46 -8.37
CA HIS A 217 38.92 1.75 -7.42
C HIS A 217 39.33 3.23 -7.46
N THR A 218 39.45 3.81 -8.65
CA THR A 218 39.80 5.23 -8.82
C THR A 218 38.73 6.15 -8.24
N LEU A 219 37.45 5.88 -8.53
CA LEU A 219 36.33 6.63 -7.97
C LEU A 219 36.25 6.47 -6.44
N GLY A 220 36.50 5.27 -5.91
CA GLY A 220 36.57 5.04 -4.47
C GLY A 220 37.61 5.92 -3.77
N ASN A 221 38.81 6.06 -4.36
CA ASN A 221 39.85 6.94 -3.81
C ASN A 221 39.46 8.43 -3.86
N LEU A 222 38.77 8.86 -4.92
CA LEU A 222 38.28 10.23 -5.03
C LEU A 222 37.20 10.52 -3.98
N LEU A 223 36.29 9.57 -3.74
CA LEU A 223 35.24 9.68 -2.73
C LEU A 223 35.80 9.61 -1.30
N GLU A 224 36.86 8.84 -1.06
CA GLU A 224 37.54 8.80 0.24
C GLU A 224 38.02 10.19 0.68
N ALA A 225 38.50 11.02 -0.25
CA ALA A 225 38.98 12.37 0.05
C ALA A 225 37.89 13.30 0.63
N TRP A 226 36.60 12.97 0.48
CA TRP A 226 35.48 13.74 1.03
C TRP A 226 35.26 13.52 2.52
N LEU A 227 35.74 12.40 3.07
CA LEU A 227 35.39 11.98 4.44
C LEU A 227 35.92 12.94 5.50
N SER A 228 37.16 13.43 5.34
CA SER A 228 37.76 14.36 6.30
C SER A 228 37.07 15.75 6.30
N PRO A 229 36.77 16.36 5.14
CA PRO A 229 35.98 17.59 5.10
C PRO A 229 34.56 17.43 5.63
N ILE A 230 33.89 16.33 5.32
CA ILE A 230 32.58 16.01 5.90
C ILE A 230 32.65 15.98 7.43
N CYS A 231 33.62 15.26 8.02
CA CYS A 231 33.79 15.23 9.48
C CYS A 231 34.00 16.63 10.06
N THR A 232 34.69 17.51 9.33
CA THR A 232 34.89 18.91 9.73
C THR A 232 33.56 19.69 9.72
N ILE A 233 32.78 19.55 8.65
CA ILE A 233 31.44 20.15 8.51
C ILE A 233 30.52 19.68 9.64
N LEU A 234 30.48 18.38 9.94
CA LEU A 234 29.61 17.83 10.98
C LEU A 234 29.97 18.36 12.38
N ARG A 235 31.27 18.58 12.66
CA ARG A 235 31.76 19.10 13.94
C ARG A 235 31.59 20.62 14.14
N GLU A 236 31.21 21.37 13.11
CA GLU A 236 30.90 22.80 13.27
C GLU A 236 29.77 22.99 14.31
N PRO A 237 29.89 23.94 15.26
CA PRO A 237 28.92 24.10 16.34
C PRO A 237 27.55 24.51 15.81
N ILE A 238 26.49 23.92 16.38
CA ILE A 238 25.11 24.19 15.97
C ILE A 238 24.59 25.47 16.63
N SER A 239 23.87 26.29 15.86
CA SER A 239 23.20 27.51 16.33
C SER A 239 21.76 27.57 15.82
N GLY A 240 20.84 28.13 16.63
CA GLY A 240 19.44 28.36 16.25
C GLY A 240 19.24 29.41 15.14
N GLN A 241 20.29 30.14 14.79
CA GLN A 241 20.28 31.24 13.80
C GLN A 241 21.05 30.87 12.51
N ASP A 242 21.50 29.63 12.36
CA ASP A 242 22.31 29.17 11.22
C ASP A 242 21.54 28.23 10.29
N ALA A 243 20.46 28.74 9.68
CA ALA A 243 19.64 27.94 8.76
C ALA A 243 20.43 27.37 7.58
N GLY A 244 21.35 28.17 7.02
CA GLY A 244 22.22 27.73 5.94
C GLY A 244 23.15 26.57 6.35
N GLY A 245 23.68 26.59 7.58
CA GLY A 245 24.51 25.51 8.11
C GLY A 245 23.78 24.19 8.28
N TRP A 246 22.48 24.20 8.63
CA TRP A 246 21.68 22.98 8.75
C TRP A 246 21.58 22.25 7.41
N GLY A 247 21.27 22.97 6.33
CA GLY A 247 21.19 22.40 4.99
C GLY A 247 22.52 21.79 4.51
N VAL A 248 23.66 22.42 4.83
CA VAL A 248 24.99 21.88 4.51
C VAL A 248 25.27 20.58 5.27
N LYS A 249 24.94 20.53 6.57
CA LYS A 249 25.12 19.31 7.39
C LYS A 249 24.19 18.19 6.94
N LEU A 250 22.94 18.50 6.58
CA LEU A 250 21.96 17.55 6.06
C LEU A 250 22.49 16.84 4.81
N GLU A 251 22.93 17.59 3.79
CA GLU A 251 23.49 16.99 2.57
C GLU A 251 24.81 16.27 2.81
N ALA A 252 25.63 16.74 3.76
CA ALA A 252 26.83 16.01 4.18
C ALA A 252 26.48 14.64 4.77
N LEU A 253 25.41 14.54 5.58
CA LEU A 253 24.93 13.27 6.13
C LEU A 253 24.40 12.33 5.02
N LYS A 254 23.62 12.83 4.06
CA LYS A 254 23.17 12.04 2.89
C LYS A 254 24.34 11.43 2.13
N LEU A 255 25.35 12.27 1.85
CA LEU A 255 26.58 11.80 1.19
C LEU A 255 27.28 10.71 2.02
N VAL A 256 27.40 10.88 3.34
CA VAL A 256 27.98 9.83 4.22
C VAL A 256 27.19 8.53 4.13
N VAL A 257 25.86 8.57 4.19
CA VAL A 257 25.02 7.37 4.09
C VAL A 257 25.29 6.63 2.77
N ALA A 258 25.27 7.35 1.64
CA ALA A 258 25.59 6.77 0.34
C ALA A 258 27.00 6.16 0.31
N LEU A 259 28.00 6.82 0.88
CA LEU A 259 29.37 6.33 0.92
C LEU A 259 29.52 5.08 1.82
N VAL A 260 28.87 5.05 2.98
CA VAL A 260 28.93 3.91 3.91
C VAL A 260 28.24 2.69 3.31
N LEU A 261 27.07 2.85 2.70
CA LEU A 261 26.32 1.74 2.11
C LEU A 261 26.99 1.20 0.85
N ASN A 262 27.37 2.10 -0.05
CA ASN A 262 27.75 1.73 -1.42
C ASN A 262 29.26 1.62 -1.64
N TRP A 263 30.07 2.29 -0.81
CA TRP A 263 31.53 2.42 -0.98
C TRP A 263 32.31 1.91 0.25
N ARG A 264 31.83 0.83 0.88
CA ARG A 264 32.35 0.23 2.13
C ARG A 264 33.89 0.17 2.23
N LYS A 265 34.58 -0.26 1.16
CA LYS A 265 36.05 -0.38 1.16
C LYS A 265 36.78 0.96 1.28
N ALA A 266 36.23 2.02 0.70
CA ALA A 266 36.80 3.36 0.77
C ALA A 266 36.52 4.02 2.15
N THR A 267 35.39 3.69 2.77
CA THR A 267 34.95 4.32 4.02
C THR A 267 35.44 3.61 5.29
N GLN A 268 35.77 2.33 5.22
CA GLN A 268 36.04 1.47 6.39
C GLN A 268 37.06 2.07 7.38
N GLN A 269 38.17 2.63 6.89
CA GLN A 269 39.23 3.16 7.76
C GLN A 269 38.89 4.48 8.45
N HIS A 270 37.95 5.24 7.89
CA HIS A 270 37.52 6.55 8.40
C HIS A 270 36.24 6.47 9.23
N LEU A 271 35.55 5.33 9.22
CA LEU A 271 34.28 5.12 9.89
C LEU A 271 34.29 5.53 11.37
N PRO A 272 35.33 5.23 12.20
CA PRO A 272 35.37 5.71 13.58
C PRO A 272 35.34 7.25 13.72
N ALA A 273 36.00 7.98 12.81
CA ALA A 273 36.02 9.43 12.83
C ALA A 273 34.69 10.04 12.36
N ILE A 274 34.02 9.37 11.41
CA ILE A 274 32.67 9.74 10.95
C ILE A 274 31.68 9.57 12.09
N LEU A 275 31.69 8.41 12.76
CA LEU A 275 30.82 8.12 13.90
C LEU A 275 31.05 9.11 15.05
N ASP A 276 32.30 9.43 15.40
CA ASP A 276 32.62 10.44 16.42
C ASP A 276 32.08 11.84 16.05
N SER A 277 32.18 12.23 14.77
CA SER A 277 31.68 13.51 14.29
C SER A 277 30.15 13.58 14.29
N ALA A 278 29.49 12.52 13.82
CA ALA A 278 28.03 12.38 13.84
C ALA A 278 27.50 12.32 15.29
N TRP A 279 28.19 11.62 16.19
CA TRP A 279 27.85 11.57 17.61
C TRP A 279 27.96 12.94 18.29
N THR A 280 29.02 13.69 17.99
CA THR A 280 29.17 15.07 18.48
C THR A 280 28.01 15.96 18.01
N LEU A 281 27.60 15.82 16.75
CA LEU A 281 26.43 16.52 16.22
C LEU A 281 25.14 16.08 16.91
N PHE A 282 24.93 14.77 17.05
CA PHE A 282 23.73 14.18 17.66
C PHE A 282 23.55 14.60 19.11
N THR A 283 24.62 14.62 19.90
CA THR A 283 24.58 15.09 21.29
C THR A 283 24.43 16.61 21.39
N GLY A 284 25.05 17.36 20.47
CA GLY A 284 24.98 18.83 20.42
C GLY A 284 23.63 19.39 19.99
N CYS A 285 22.88 18.68 19.14
CA CYS A 285 21.56 19.09 18.67
C CYS A 285 20.50 19.06 19.78
N LEU A 286 20.56 18.11 20.72
CA LEU A 286 19.45 17.83 21.64
C LEU A 286 19.10 19.01 22.55
N PRO A 287 20.05 19.70 23.22
CA PRO A 287 19.72 20.84 24.06
C PRO A 287 19.05 21.99 23.29
N LEU A 288 19.50 22.24 22.06
CA LEU A 288 18.91 23.26 21.20
C LEU A 288 17.50 22.85 20.75
N TYR A 289 17.33 21.60 20.32
CA TYR A 289 16.03 21.04 19.93
C TYR A 289 15.00 21.12 21.06
N ILE A 290 15.39 20.77 22.29
CA ILE A 290 14.50 20.85 23.45
C ILE A 290 14.05 22.30 23.69
N ARG A 291 14.98 23.26 23.69
CA ARG A 291 14.67 24.66 23.99
C ARG A 291 13.81 25.32 22.90
N THR A 292 14.09 25.02 21.64
CA THR A 292 13.49 25.71 20.49
C THR A 292 12.22 25.02 19.99
N ILE A 293 12.22 23.70 19.84
CA ILE A 293 11.10 22.93 19.27
C ILE A 293 10.21 22.34 20.35
N VAL A 294 10.79 21.68 21.36
CA VAL A 294 9.99 20.99 22.40
C VAL A 294 9.30 21.98 23.34
N LYS A 295 10.03 23.01 23.77
CA LYS A 295 9.53 24.03 24.70
C LYS A 295 9.05 25.32 24.02
N GLY A 296 9.47 25.60 22.78
CA GLY A 296 9.10 26.84 22.08
C GLY A 296 9.62 28.13 22.75
N GLU A 297 10.70 28.06 23.53
CA GLU A 297 11.20 29.19 24.34
C GLU A 297 12.01 30.20 23.52
N GLU A 298 12.60 29.76 22.42
CA GLU A 298 13.44 30.58 21.54
C GLU A 298 13.01 30.42 20.08
N ALA A 299 12.83 31.56 19.40
CA ALA A 299 12.64 31.58 17.96
C ALA A 299 13.92 31.12 17.26
N ILE A 300 13.77 30.20 16.32
CA ILE A 300 14.82 29.79 15.38
C ILE A 300 14.62 30.51 14.05
N SER A 301 15.65 30.54 13.22
CA SER A 301 15.49 30.97 11.82
C SER A 301 14.43 30.08 11.15
N ASP A 302 13.56 30.68 10.31
CA ASP A 302 12.43 30.02 9.62
C ASP A 302 12.83 28.93 8.59
N GLY A 303 14.05 28.38 8.69
CA GLY A 303 14.68 27.58 7.65
C GLY A 303 14.97 28.41 6.39
N GLU A 304 15.89 27.95 5.57
CA GLU A 304 15.95 28.42 4.18
C GLU A 304 15.14 27.42 3.35
N VAL A 305 13.97 27.80 2.85
CA VAL A 305 13.36 27.04 1.74
C VAL A 305 14.19 27.40 0.50
N ASP A 306 15.02 26.47 0.02
CA ASP A 306 15.77 26.72 -1.21
C ASP A 306 14.80 26.85 -2.39
N GLU A 307 15.29 27.43 -3.50
CA GLU A 307 14.50 27.63 -4.71
C GLU A 307 13.93 26.31 -5.32
N ASP A 308 14.41 25.15 -4.84
CA ASP A 308 13.98 23.79 -5.20
C ASP A 308 12.96 23.16 -4.21
N ALA A 309 12.45 23.92 -3.23
CA ALA A 309 11.46 23.47 -2.23
C ALA A 309 11.90 22.33 -1.29
N ASP A 310 13.22 22.07 -1.18
CA ASP A 310 13.78 21.17 -0.16
C ASP A 310 13.48 21.72 1.25
N ASP A 311 13.01 20.88 2.17
CA ASP A 311 12.95 21.24 3.58
C ASP A 311 14.36 21.19 4.19
N LEU A 312 14.94 22.36 4.44
CA LEU A 312 16.25 22.54 5.08
C LEU A 312 16.11 22.95 6.56
N SER A 313 14.97 22.62 7.18
CA SER A 313 14.69 22.91 8.57
C SER A 313 15.65 22.18 9.52
N PHE A 314 15.76 22.71 10.74
CA PHE A 314 16.52 22.06 11.80
C PHE A 314 15.99 20.64 12.13
N PRO A 315 14.67 20.40 12.24
CA PRO A 315 14.10 19.05 12.33
C PRO A 315 14.49 18.13 11.16
N ALA A 316 14.46 18.60 9.90
CA ALA A 316 14.85 17.78 8.75
C ALA A 316 16.31 17.29 8.84
N MET A 317 17.23 18.15 9.28
CA MET A 317 18.63 17.76 9.52
C MET A 317 18.75 16.69 10.63
N ILE A 318 17.95 16.79 11.70
CA ILE A 318 17.93 15.79 12.77
C ILE A 318 17.34 14.46 12.27
N SER A 319 16.27 14.48 11.47
CA SER A 319 15.72 13.27 10.85
C SER A 319 16.75 12.59 9.96
N GLN A 320 17.50 13.34 9.15
CA GLN A 320 18.60 12.80 8.34
C GLN A 320 19.73 12.19 9.20
N LEU A 321 19.98 12.75 10.39
CA LEU A 321 20.94 12.19 11.34
C LEU A 321 20.43 10.88 11.94
N PHE A 322 19.14 10.76 12.21
CA PHE A 322 18.50 9.50 12.59
C PHE A 322 18.57 8.46 11.47
N GLU A 323 18.35 8.84 10.20
CA GLU A 323 18.55 7.93 9.06
C GLU A 323 19.98 7.39 9.00
N PHE A 324 20.98 8.25 9.25
CA PHE A 324 22.36 7.79 9.34
C PHE A 324 22.56 6.78 10.47
N VAL A 325 21.99 7.03 11.66
CA VAL A 325 22.04 6.07 12.78
C VAL A 325 21.33 4.77 12.41
N LEU A 326 20.13 4.83 11.84
CA LEU A 326 19.35 3.67 11.42
C LEU A 326 20.12 2.83 10.40
N CYS A 327 20.76 3.46 9.42
CA CYS A 327 21.64 2.80 8.45
C CYS A 327 22.77 2.00 9.11
N ILE A 328 23.36 2.49 10.20
CA ILE A 328 24.40 1.78 10.94
C ILE A 328 23.80 0.65 11.80
N VAL A 329 22.67 0.89 12.46
CA VAL A 329 22.02 -0.08 13.34
C VAL A 329 21.47 -1.28 12.56
N SER A 330 20.83 -1.05 11.41
CA SER A 330 20.31 -2.10 10.52
C SER A 330 21.39 -2.94 9.85
N ASN A 331 22.66 -2.56 9.99
CA ASN A 331 23.77 -3.30 9.40
C ASN A 331 24.51 -4.10 10.47
N SER A 332 24.32 -5.42 10.45
CA SER A 332 24.94 -6.36 11.41
C SER A 332 26.47 -6.29 11.48
N VAL A 333 27.14 -5.80 10.42
CA VAL A 333 28.60 -5.60 10.39
C VAL A 333 29.02 -4.28 11.05
N LEU A 334 28.19 -3.24 10.96
CA LEU A 334 28.52 -1.89 11.46
C LEU A 334 28.01 -1.67 12.89
N LEU A 335 26.89 -2.28 13.27
CA LEU A 335 26.29 -2.19 14.60
C LEU A 335 27.28 -2.42 15.77
N PRO A 336 28.23 -3.39 15.72
CA PRO A 336 29.20 -3.59 16.80
C PRO A 336 30.05 -2.35 17.11
N LEU A 337 30.19 -1.41 16.17
CA LEU A 337 30.91 -0.15 16.39
C LEU A 337 30.16 0.83 17.30
N LEU A 338 28.83 0.69 17.38
CA LEU A 338 27.97 1.49 18.26
C LEU A 338 27.82 0.89 19.65
N GLN A 339 28.22 -0.37 19.88
CA GLN A 339 28.10 -1.05 21.17
C GLN A 339 28.46 -0.20 22.42
N PRO A 340 29.56 0.56 22.45
CA PRO A 340 29.93 1.36 23.64
C PRO A 340 28.98 2.54 23.90
N VAL A 341 28.26 3.03 22.89
CA VAL A 341 27.38 4.19 22.98
C VAL A 341 25.90 3.84 22.97
N LEU A 342 25.51 2.58 22.72
CA LEU A 342 24.10 2.16 22.66
C LEU A 342 23.24 2.63 23.86
N PRO A 343 23.68 2.50 25.13
CA PRO A 343 22.87 2.96 26.27
C PRO A 343 22.61 4.47 26.25
N GLU A 344 23.60 5.25 25.84
CA GLU A 344 23.45 6.70 25.74
C GLU A 344 22.66 7.10 24.48
N LEU A 345 22.82 6.35 23.38
CA LEU A 345 22.05 6.52 22.15
C LEU A 345 20.56 6.37 22.45
N ALA A 346 20.15 5.26 23.09
CA ALA A 346 18.74 5.07 23.47
C ALA A 346 18.23 6.19 24.39
N TYR A 347 19.00 6.59 25.41
CA TYR A 347 18.61 7.68 26.30
C TYR A 347 18.42 9.02 25.58
N LEU A 348 19.32 9.36 24.66
CA LEU A 348 19.24 10.60 23.87
C LEU A 348 18.12 10.54 22.83
N THR A 349 17.91 9.40 22.18
CA THR A 349 16.77 9.18 21.27
C THR A 349 15.45 9.41 21.99
N ILE A 350 15.28 8.88 23.22
CA ILE A 350 14.10 9.19 24.05
C ILE A 350 13.99 10.70 24.33
N GLY A 351 15.12 11.42 24.40
CA GLY A 351 15.11 12.88 24.52
C GLY A 351 14.57 13.60 23.28
N TYR A 352 14.79 13.07 22.08
CA TYR A 352 14.34 13.66 20.82
C TYR A 352 12.85 13.43 20.52
N ILE A 353 12.32 12.28 20.94
CA ILE A 353 10.93 11.90 20.63
C ILE A 353 9.90 12.58 21.53
N GLN A 354 10.21 13.69 22.21
CA GLN A 354 9.24 14.45 23.01
C GLN A 354 8.24 15.21 22.14
N ILE A 355 7.00 15.34 22.62
CA ILE A 355 5.94 16.16 21.97
C ILE A 355 6.38 17.63 21.88
N SER A 356 6.39 18.19 20.68
CA SER A 356 6.76 19.59 20.45
C SER A 356 5.70 20.58 20.96
N ALA A 357 6.07 21.86 21.11
CA ALA A 357 5.10 22.91 21.46
C ALA A 357 4.08 23.12 20.34
N GLU A 358 4.51 23.01 19.08
CA GLU A 358 3.66 23.12 17.90
C GLU A 358 2.66 21.96 17.81
N GLN A 359 3.11 20.71 17.99
CA GLN A 359 2.22 19.54 18.02
C GLN A 359 1.17 19.67 19.13
N GLU A 360 1.55 20.13 20.31
CA GLU A 360 0.63 20.33 21.43
C GLU A 360 -0.50 21.32 21.10
N GLU A 361 -0.17 22.39 20.36
CA GLU A 361 -1.12 23.40 19.88
C GLU A 361 -2.00 22.85 18.75
N VAL A 362 -1.40 22.25 17.73
CA VAL A 362 -2.09 21.70 16.54
C VAL A 362 -3.07 20.60 16.95
N TRP A 363 -2.62 19.62 17.74
CA TRP A 363 -3.47 18.51 18.22
C TRP A 363 -4.58 18.99 19.16
N GLY A 364 -4.38 20.13 19.84
CA GLY A 364 -5.41 20.74 20.68
C GLY A 364 -6.54 21.37 19.86
N ALA A 365 -6.23 21.83 18.65
CA ALA A 365 -7.18 22.43 17.72
C ALA A 365 -7.82 21.40 16.76
N ASP A 366 -7.06 20.37 16.38
CA ASP A 366 -7.46 19.38 15.39
C ASP A 366 -7.12 17.94 15.80
N ALA A 367 -8.16 17.13 15.97
CA ALA A 367 -8.01 15.72 16.32
C ALA A 367 -7.54 14.87 15.13
N ALA A 368 -7.83 15.30 13.91
CA ALA A 368 -7.37 14.65 12.68
C ALA A 368 -5.83 14.73 12.58
N ALA A 369 -5.26 15.91 12.82
CA ALA A 369 -3.81 16.09 12.89
C ALA A 369 -3.12 15.20 13.94
N PHE A 370 -3.77 14.94 15.09
CA PHE A 370 -3.24 13.98 16.07
C PHE A 370 -3.22 12.55 15.55
N VAL A 371 -4.28 12.13 14.84
CA VAL A 371 -4.34 10.82 14.19
C VAL A 371 -3.25 10.71 13.12
N ALA A 372 -3.17 11.68 12.22
CA ALA A 372 -2.19 11.69 11.15
C ALA A 372 -0.75 11.62 11.67
N ASP A 373 -0.38 12.43 12.68
CA ASP A 373 0.98 12.43 13.22
C ASP A 373 1.36 11.15 13.98
N GLU A 374 0.38 10.40 14.50
CA GLU A 374 0.62 9.20 15.33
C GLU A 374 0.27 7.88 14.63
N GLU A 375 -0.39 7.91 13.46
CA GLU A 375 -0.76 6.73 12.66
C GLU A 375 -0.29 6.77 11.20
N ASP A 376 -0.19 7.94 10.56
CA ASP A 376 0.31 8.02 9.18
C ASP A 376 1.85 7.96 9.17
N ASP A 377 2.43 7.54 8.04
CA ASP A 377 3.88 7.51 7.78
C ASP A 377 4.49 8.92 7.65
N MET A 378 4.13 9.85 8.55
CA MET A 378 4.72 11.18 8.64
C MET A 378 6.17 11.06 9.09
N VAL A 379 7.08 11.51 8.23
CA VAL A 379 8.51 11.48 8.48
C VAL A 379 8.91 12.70 9.31
N GLY A 380 9.19 12.47 10.59
CA GLY A 380 9.65 13.50 11.52
C GLY A 380 10.68 12.99 12.51
N VAL A 381 11.21 13.89 13.34
CA VAL A 381 12.21 13.56 14.37
C VAL A 381 11.68 12.49 15.34
N ARG A 382 10.41 12.59 15.74
CA ARG A 382 9.75 11.67 16.66
C ARG A 382 9.59 10.27 16.05
N THR A 383 9.09 10.17 14.81
CA THR A 383 8.97 8.90 14.06
C THR A 383 10.35 8.27 13.82
N SER A 384 11.33 9.06 13.38
CA SER A 384 12.70 8.57 13.13
C SER A 384 13.37 8.01 14.39
N GLY A 385 13.14 8.65 15.54
CA GLY A 385 13.61 8.13 16.83
C GLY A 385 12.94 6.82 17.25
N GLN A 386 11.65 6.65 16.98
CA GLN A 386 10.94 5.38 17.21
C GLN A 386 11.53 4.26 16.36
N LEU A 387 11.74 4.50 15.06
CA LEU A 387 12.35 3.53 14.14
C LEU A 387 13.74 3.06 14.61
N VAL A 388 14.57 3.98 15.11
CA VAL A 388 15.89 3.61 15.65
C VAL A 388 15.77 2.76 16.91
N LEU A 389 14.85 3.05 17.83
CA LEU A 389 14.65 2.23 19.04
C LEU A 389 14.14 0.83 18.69
N ASP A 390 13.21 0.76 17.74
CA ASP A 390 12.61 -0.46 17.24
C ASP A 390 13.66 -1.37 16.58
N GLU A 391 14.47 -0.80 15.67
CA GLU A 391 15.55 -1.53 15.02
C GLU A 391 16.66 -1.96 16.00
N LEU A 392 17.00 -1.10 16.97
CA LEU A 392 17.96 -1.48 18.03
C LEU A 392 17.47 -2.70 18.81
N LEU A 393 16.17 -2.81 19.09
CA LEU A 393 15.62 -3.93 19.84
C LEU A 393 15.63 -5.23 19.03
N ARG A 394 15.47 -5.16 17.70
CA ARG A 394 15.56 -6.33 16.81
C ARG A 394 16.99 -6.81 16.59
N GLN A 395 17.94 -5.89 16.43
CA GLN A 395 19.30 -6.23 15.97
C GLN A 395 20.33 -6.39 17.09
N ALA A 396 20.21 -5.64 18.20
CA ALA A 396 21.28 -5.52 19.19
C ALA A 396 21.12 -6.46 20.39
N ASP A 397 22.19 -7.20 20.71
CA ASP A 397 22.26 -8.02 21.92
C ASP A 397 22.10 -7.17 23.19
N GLY A 398 21.24 -7.61 24.11
CA GLY A 398 20.99 -6.92 25.37
C GLY A 398 20.19 -5.62 25.25
N ALA A 399 19.53 -5.39 24.11
CA ALA A 399 18.78 -4.16 23.85
C ALA A 399 17.60 -3.93 24.81
N ALA A 400 16.95 -4.98 25.32
CA ALA A 400 15.89 -4.84 26.33
C ALA A 400 16.40 -4.20 27.64
N ALA A 401 17.58 -4.62 28.12
CA ALA A 401 18.21 -4.04 29.31
C ALA A 401 18.71 -2.61 29.07
N MET A 402 19.23 -2.34 27.87
CA MET A 402 19.59 -1.00 27.42
C MET A 402 18.38 -0.06 27.46
N LEU A 403 17.27 -0.47 26.85
CA LEU A 403 16.01 0.27 26.84
C LEU A 403 15.49 0.49 28.26
N SER A 404 15.47 -0.55 29.09
CA SER A 404 15.07 -0.49 30.51
C SER A 404 15.85 0.60 31.27
N SER A 405 17.17 0.63 31.09
CA SER A 405 18.04 1.65 31.71
C SER A 405 17.74 3.05 31.21
N ALA A 406 17.59 3.23 29.89
CA ALA A 406 17.31 4.52 29.27
C ALA A 406 15.94 5.08 29.70
N VAL A 407 14.90 4.25 29.70
CA VAL A 407 13.55 4.58 30.17
C VAL A 407 13.59 4.94 31.66
N GLY A 408 14.24 4.13 32.49
CA GLY A 408 14.37 4.39 33.93
C GLY A 408 15.06 5.73 34.23
N ARG A 409 16.15 6.06 33.51
CA ARG A 409 16.83 7.36 33.62
C ARG A 409 15.89 8.50 33.24
N ARG A 410 15.16 8.39 32.13
CA ARG A 410 14.26 9.44 31.66
C ARG A 410 13.06 9.66 32.60
N LEU A 411 12.51 8.60 33.18
CA LEU A 411 11.47 8.69 34.20
C LEU A 411 11.97 9.39 35.47
N GLN A 412 13.24 9.15 35.85
CA GLN A 412 13.86 9.86 36.97
C GLN A 412 14.04 11.35 36.68
N ASP A 413 14.48 11.72 35.47
CA ASP A 413 14.57 13.12 35.03
C ASP A 413 13.21 13.81 35.09
N ALA A 414 12.15 13.13 34.62
CA ALA A 414 10.78 13.64 34.68
C ALA A 414 10.32 13.88 36.12
N ALA A 415 10.62 12.95 37.04
CA ALA A 415 10.29 13.09 38.46
C ALA A 415 11.04 14.27 39.12
N GLN A 416 12.32 14.47 38.78
CA GLN A 416 13.10 15.61 39.25
C GLN A 416 12.56 16.94 38.71
N ALA A 417 12.24 16.99 37.41
CA ALA A 417 11.64 18.17 36.78
C ALA A 417 10.28 18.52 37.42
N LYS A 418 9.45 17.51 37.70
CA LYS A 418 8.17 17.68 38.42
C LYS A 418 8.38 18.22 39.83
N ALA A 419 9.35 17.69 40.57
CA ALA A 419 9.70 18.17 41.92
C ALA A 419 10.26 19.61 41.92
N ALA A 420 10.93 20.01 40.84
CA ALA A 420 11.42 21.37 40.62
C ALA A 420 10.34 22.36 40.14
N GLY A 421 9.13 21.88 39.81
CA GLY A 421 8.03 22.70 39.31
C GLY A 421 8.13 23.07 37.83
N ASP A 422 8.91 22.34 37.02
CA ASP A 422 8.93 22.53 35.55
C ASP A 422 7.61 22.04 34.95
N GLY A 423 6.85 22.91 34.27
CA GLY A 423 5.58 22.58 33.63
C GLY A 423 5.69 21.55 32.50
N ALA A 424 6.87 21.38 31.90
CA ALA A 424 7.13 20.43 30.82
C ALA A 424 7.59 19.04 31.31
N TRP A 425 7.57 18.77 32.62
CA TRP A 425 8.01 17.48 33.20
C TRP A 425 7.35 16.26 32.54
N TRP A 426 6.09 16.41 32.13
CA TRP A 426 5.28 15.33 31.57
C TRP A 426 5.73 14.95 30.16
N LYS A 427 6.36 15.84 29.39
CA LYS A 427 6.89 15.54 28.04
C LYS A 427 8.02 14.51 28.11
N LEU A 428 8.88 14.62 29.13
CA LEU A 428 9.95 13.63 29.40
C LEU A 428 9.36 12.26 29.74
N ARG A 429 8.31 12.24 30.56
CA ARG A 429 7.63 11.00 30.95
C ARG A 429 6.88 10.39 29.76
N GLU A 430 6.18 11.20 28.98
CA GLU A 430 5.45 10.76 27.79
C GLU A 430 6.40 10.13 26.76
N ALA A 431 7.55 10.76 26.49
CA ALA A 431 8.55 10.21 25.57
C ALA A 431 9.10 8.86 26.03
N ALA A 432 9.28 8.67 27.35
CA ALA A 432 9.67 7.38 27.91
C ALA A 432 8.59 6.31 27.72
N LEU A 433 7.30 6.67 27.82
CA LEU A 433 6.18 5.77 27.52
C LEU A 433 6.11 5.46 26.02
N LEU A 434 6.26 6.47 25.15
CA LEU A 434 6.31 6.29 23.69
C LEU A 434 7.39 5.27 23.31
N ALA A 435 8.61 5.43 23.85
CA ALA A 435 9.72 4.53 23.58
C ALA A 435 9.37 3.05 23.83
N VAL A 436 8.66 2.75 24.92
CA VAL A 436 8.25 1.38 25.25
C VAL A 436 7.12 0.90 24.34
N GLY A 437 6.11 1.73 24.06
CA GLY A 437 4.99 1.33 23.22
C GLY A 437 5.35 1.19 21.73
N ALA A 438 6.31 1.98 21.24
CA ALA A 438 6.82 1.90 19.87
C ALA A 438 7.47 0.54 19.60
N VAL A 439 8.25 0.04 20.56
CA VAL A 439 8.98 -1.23 20.45
C VAL A 439 8.25 -2.41 21.10
N ALA A 440 6.95 -2.27 21.39
CA ALA A 440 6.18 -3.25 22.15
C ALA A 440 6.21 -4.65 21.52
N GLU A 441 6.11 -4.75 20.19
CA GLU A 441 6.14 -6.01 19.46
C GLU A 441 7.48 -6.74 19.60
N PRO A 442 8.63 -6.17 19.18
CA PRO A 442 9.92 -6.83 19.40
C PRO A 442 10.25 -7.03 20.89
N LEU A 443 9.74 -6.19 21.80
CA LEU A 443 9.90 -6.38 23.24
C LEU A 443 9.17 -7.62 23.77
N LEU A 444 8.00 -7.93 23.21
CA LEU A 444 7.18 -9.09 23.58
C LEU A 444 7.67 -10.38 22.91
N GLU A 445 8.25 -10.27 21.72
CA GLU A 445 8.74 -11.41 20.94
C GLU A 445 10.16 -11.86 21.33
N ALA A 446 10.99 -10.96 21.88
CA ALA A 446 12.40 -11.18 22.14
C ALA A 446 12.72 -12.55 22.80
N PRO A 447 13.26 -13.53 22.04
CA PRO A 447 13.55 -14.85 22.56
C PRO A 447 14.71 -14.79 23.56
N GLY A 448 14.43 -15.07 24.82
CA GLY A 448 15.44 -15.03 25.89
C GLY A 448 15.58 -13.69 26.60
N ALA A 449 14.71 -12.70 26.33
CA ALA A 449 14.47 -11.62 27.28
C ALA A 449 13.92 -12.26 28.56
N SER A 450 14.81 -12.44 29.53
CA SER A 450 14.33 -12.82 30.84
C SER A 450 13.46 -11.67 31.36
N ASP A 451 12.45 -11.96 32.18
CA ASP A 451 11.68 -10.95 32.94
C ASP A 451 12.59 -10.01 33.78
N ARG A 452 13.90 -10.26 33.79
CA ARG A 452 14.96 -9.48 34.43
C ARG A 452 15.58 -8.39 33.55
N ASP A 453 15.49 -8.49 32.22
CA ASP A 453 16.14 -7.53 31.29
C ASP A 453 15.28 -6.27 31.13
N PHE A 454 13.95 -6.43 31.03
CA PHE A 454 12.98 -5.35 31.17
C PHE A 454 11.83 -5.83 32.07
N ASP A 455 11.70 -5.27 33.27
CA ASP A 455 10.62 -5.63 34.23
C ASP A 455 9.29 -5.01 33.79
N LEU A 456 8.67 -5.66 32.79
CA LEU A 456 7.42 -5.23 32.18
C LEU A 456 6.28 -5.25 33.20
N ALA A 457 6.30 -6.19 34.14
CA ALA A 457 5.29 -6.28 35.19
C ALA A 457 5.33 -5.06 36.12
N SER A 458 6.52 -4.64 36.56
CA SER A 458 6.70 -3.43 37.36
C SER A 458 6.34 -2.18 36.58
N PHE A 459 6.78 -2.09 35.32
CA PHE A 459 6.45 -0.96 34.44
C PHE A 459 4.93 -0.78 34.31
N LEU A 460 4.19 -1.85 34.04
CA LEU A 460 2.73 -1.81 33.96
C LEU A 460 2.07 -1.47 35.30
N ASN A 461 2.46 -2.15 36.38
CA ASN A 461 1.76 -2.05 37.67
C ASN A 461 2.06 -0.77 38.47
N THR A 462 3.21 -0.13 38.21
CA THR A 462 3.66 1.05 38.96
C THR A 462 3.74 2.27 38.07
N CYS A 463 4.52 2.22 36.98
CA CYS A 463 4.73 3.39 36.14
C CYS A 463 3.47 3.76 35.36
N LEU A 464 2.88 2.81 34.63
CA LEU A 464 1.77 3.11 33.72
C LEU A 464 0.47 3.40 34.48
N THR A 465 0.21 2.72 35.59
CA THR A 465 -0.98 2.92 36.45
C THR A 465 -0.99 4.29 37.13
N GLU A 466 0.17 4.83 37.51
CA GLU A 466 0.30 6.19 38.07
C GLU A 466 -0.25 7.26 37.13
N ASP A 467 -0.15 7.03 35.83
CA ASP A 467 -0.54 7.99 34.80
C ASP A 467 -2.03 7.90 34.41
N LEU A 468 -2.78 6.92 34.93
CA LEU A 468 -4.22 6.75 34.65
C LEU A 468 -5.15 7.67 35.46
N SER A 469 -4.58 8.68 36.13
CA SER A 469 -5.33 9.61 36.98
C SER A 469 -6.01 10.74 36.19
N ALA A 470 -7.14 11.25 36.67
CA ALA A 470 -7.78 12.45 36.10
C ALA A 470 -6.94 13.74 36.27
N SER A 471 -5.94 13.73 37.15
CA SER A 471 -4.98 14.84 37.33
C SER A 471 -3.79 14.78 36.39
N THR A 472 -3.67 13.71 35.59
CA THR A 472 -2.59 13.55 34.62
C THR A 472 -2.79 14.51 33.44
N PRO A 473 -1.73 15.15 32.92
CA PRO A 473 -1.81 15.91 31.66
C PRO A 473 -2.43 15.08 30.52
N PRO A 474 -3.30 15.66 29.67
CA PRO A 474 -4.07 14.88 28.71
C PRO A 474 -3.26 14.01 27.76
N TYR A 475 -2.19 14.54 27.16
CA TYR A 475 -1.37 13.78 26.22
C TYR A 475 -0.56 12.66 26.91
N LEU A 476 -0.20 12.84 28.18
CA LEU A 476 0.43 11.78 28.97
C LEU A 476 -0.59 10.67 29.29
N LEU A 477 -1.83 11.02 29.64
CA LEU A 477 -2.91 10.05 29.83
C LEU A 477 -3.23 9.30 28.52
N ALA A 478 -3.36 10.04 27.41
CA ALA A 478 -3.57 9.46 26.08
C ALA A 478 -2.45 8.48 25.73
N ARG A 479 -1.18 8.85 25.96
CA ARG A 479 -0.05 7.96 25.75
C ARG A 479 -0.10 6.74 26.65
N ALA A 480 -0.45 6.88 27.93
CA ALA A 480 -0.55 5.75 28.85
C ALA A 480 -1.59 4.72 28.38
N LEU A 481 -2.74 5.19 27.90
CA LEU A 481 -3.78 4.33 27.30
C LEU A 481 -3.30 3.68 26.00
N TRP A 482 -2.62 4.43 25.14
CA TRP A 482 -2.04 3.90 23.91
C TRP A 482 -0.99 2.81 24.18
N VAL A 483 -0.08 3.03 25.13
CA VAL A 483 0.92 2.01 25.54
C VAL A 483 0.23 0.76 26.10
N ALA A 484 -0.84 0.93 26.90
CA ALA A 484 -1.61 -0.20 27.40
C ALA A 484 -2.22 -1.02 26.25
N SER A 485 -2.69 -0.36 25.18
CA SER A 485 -3.21 -1.05 23.98
C SER A 485 -2.11 -1.86 23.27
N ARG A 486 -0.89 -1.32 23.15
CA ARG A 486 0.27 -1.98 22.53
C ARG A 486 0.80 -3.16 23.36
N LEU A 487 0.78 -3.07 24.69
CA LEU A 487 1.27 -4.10 25.61
C LEU A 487 0.18 -5.09 26.06
N THR A 488 -0.92 -5.18 25.32
CA THR A 488 -2.05 -6.03 25.67
C THR A 488 -1.67 -7.52 25.79
N ALA A 489 -0.62 -7.99 25.11
CA ALA A 489 -0.07 -9.35 25.30
C ALA A 489 0.38 -9.63 26.74
N ALA A 490 0.90 -8.63 27.46
CA ALA A 490 1.37 -8.76 28.84
C ALA A 490 0.29 -8.50 29.90
N LEU A 491 -0.88 -7.99 29.50
CA LEU A 491 -2.02 -7.69 30.37
C LEU A 491 -2.98 -8.89 30.43
N HIS A 492 -3.10 -9.49 31.63
CA HIS A 492 -4.00 -10.61 31.89
C HIS A 492 -4.71 -10.49 33.24
N GLY A 493 -5.94 -10.98 33.30
CA GLY A 493 -6.73 -11.11 34.53
C GLY A 493 -6.99 -9.75 35.19
N ASP A 494 -6.78 -9.67 36.51
CA ASP A 494 -7.06 -8.47 37.32
C ASP A 494 -6.22 -7.25 36.92
N ARG A 495 -5.10 -7.45 36.19
CA ARG A 495 -4.25 -6.34 35.70
C ARG A 495 -4.90 -5.52 34.59
N THR A 496 -5.90 -6.06 33.89
CA THR A 496 -6.61 -5.36 32.82
C THR A 496 -7.60 -4.31 33.36
N ALA A 497 -8.15 -4.54 34.56
CA ALA A 497 -9.18 -3.70 35.16
C ALA A 497 -8.83 -2.19 35.23
N PRO A 498 -7.68 -1.77 35.81
CA PRO A 498 -7.37 -0.34 35.95
C PRO A 498 -7.25 0.37 34.60
N PHE A 499 -6.66 -0.27 33.59
CA PHE A 499 -6.53 0.30 32.25
C PHE A 499 -7.88 0.41 31.54
N TYR A 500 -8.71 -0.64 31.65
CA TYR A 500 -10.04 -0.64 31.05
C TYR A 500 -10.95 0.44 31.67
N GLU A 501 -10.95 0.56 33.00
CA GLU A 501 -11.70 1.60 33.71
C GLU A 501 -11.22 3.02 33.36
N ALA A 502 -9.91 3.22 33.23
CA ALA A 502 -9.35 4.49 32.82
C ALA A 502 -9.70 4.83 31.36
N ALA A 503 -9.67 3.84 30.46
CA ALA A 503 -10.07 4.03 29.07
C ALA A 503 -11.56 4.41 28.97
N VAL A 504 -12.45 3.71 29.68
CA VAL A 504 -13.88 4.07 29.71
C VAL A 504 -14.09 5.49 30.22
N LYS A 505 -13.38 5.91 31.29
CA LYS A 505 -13.37 7.31 31.78
C LYS A 505 -12.83 8.30 30.75
N GLY A 506 -11.83 7.89 29.97
CA GLY A 506 -11.26 8.69 28.87
C GLY A 506 -12.28 9.08 27.80
N LEU A 507 -13.36 8.29 27.62
CA LEU A 507 -14.44 8.58 26.66
C LEU A 507 -15.44 9.66 27.11
N GLU A 508 -15.23 10.34 28.23
CA GLU A 508 -16.14 11.42 28.66
C GLU A 508 -16.11 12.61 27.70
N SER A 509 -17.26 13.26 27.46
CA SER A 509 -17.37 14.36 26.48
C SER A 509 -16.50 15.58 26.78
N TYR A 510 -16.01 15.73 28.01
CA TYR A 510 -15.08 16.81 28.38
C TYR A 510 -13.60 16.40 28.24
N SER A 511 -13.31 15.12 27.98
CA SER A 511 -11.95 14.65 27.71
C SER A 511 -11.46 15.20 26.37
N PRO A 512 -10.20 15.63 26.26
CA PRO A 512 -9.61 16.01 24.98
C PRO A 512 -9.69 14.89 23.95
N LYS A 513 -9.80 15.24 22.67
CA LYS A 513 -10.01 14.27 21.58
C LYS A 513 -8.90 13.21 21.50
N ALA A 514 -7.64 13.59 21.69
CA ALA A 514 -6.52 12.64 21.77
C ALA A 514 -6.71 11.57 22.87
N VAL A 515 -7.29 11.94 24.03
CA VAL A 515 -7.60 10.97 25.10
C VAL A 515 -8.75 10.06 24.69
N GLN A 516 -9.80 10.59 24.08
CA GLN A 516 -10.93 9.79 23.58
C GLN A 516 -10.48 8.77 22.52
N ILE A 517 -9.62 9.18 21.59
CA ILE A 517 -9.05 8.33 20.54
C ILE A 517 -8.21 7.20 21.14
N CYS A 518 -7.23 7.52 22.00
CA CYS A 518 -6.41 6.50 22.64
C CYS A 518 -7.21 5.59 23.60
N ALA A 519 -8.28 6.12 24.21
CA ALA A 519 -9.22 5.33 24.99
C ALA A 519 -9.98 4.32 24.12
N CYS A 520 -10.47 4.71 22.95
CA CYS A 520 -11.07 3.79 21.98
C CYS A 520 -10.09 2.67 21.60
N ARG A 521 -8.86 3.01 21.22
CA ARG A 521 -7.80 2.02 20.90
C ARG A 521 -7.51 1.07 22.06
N ALA A 522 -7.42 1.60 23.28
CA ALA A 522 -7.23 0.79 24.49
C ALA A 522 -8.43 -0.15 24.74
N ILE A 523 -9.67 0.32 24.56
CA ILE A 523 -10.86 -0.53 24.71
C ILE A 523 -10.87 -1.61 23.64
N TYR A 524 -10.69 -1.24 22.37
CA TYR A 524 -10.58 -2.17 21.24
C TYR A 524 -9.60 -3.31 21.54
N ALA A 525 -8.38 -2.98 21.97
CA ALA A 525 -7.35 -3.97 22.26
C ALA A 525 -7.66 -4.81 23.52
N LEU A 526 -8.16 -4.19 24.61
CA LEU A 526 -8.32 -4.83 25.91
C LEU A 526 -9.62 -5.63 26.05
N THR A 527 -10.69 -5.26 25.34
CA THR A 527 -12.00 -5.93 25.44
C THR A 527 -11.95 -7.44 25.20
N PRO A 528 -11.24 -7.98 24.17
CA PRO A 528 -11.14 -9.43 23.97
C PRO A 528 -10.48 -10.19 25.13
N LYS A 529 -9.69 -9.50 25.97
CA LYS A 529 -8.99 -10.08 27.14
C LYS A 529 -9.65 -9.74 28.47
N ALA A 530 -10.62 -8.85 28.48
CA ALA A 530 -11.31 -8.42 29.69
C ALA A 530 -12.24 -9.53 30.18
N GLY A 531 -12.04 -9.98 31.42
CA GLY A 531 -12.99 -10.91 32.05
C GLY A 531 -14.35 -10.25 32.31
N PRO A 532 -15.43 -11.05 32.50
CA PRO A 532 -16.79 -10.53 32.67
C PRO A 532 -16.92 -9.57 33.87
N ASN A 533 -16.13 -9.75 34.92
CA ASN A 533 -16.12 -8.88 36.11
C ASN A 533 -15.64 -7.45 35.81
N VAL A 534 -14.78 -7.26 34.81
CA VAL A 534 -14.27 -5.95 34.38
C VAL A 534 -15.22 -5.33 33.37
N LEU A 535 -15.72 -6.13 32.44
CA LEU A 535 -16.55 -5.68 31.33
C LEU A 535 -17.95 -5.24 31.78
N GLN A 536 -18.68 -6.11 32.47
CA GLN A 536 -20.11 -5.94 32.81
C GLN A 536 -20.44 -4.60 33.51
N PRO A 537 -19.67 -4.15 34.53
CA PRO A 537 -19.97 -2.89 35.22
C PRO A 537 -19.88 -1.66 34.32
N GLN A 538 -19.11 -1.74 33.23
CA GLN A 538 -18.78 -0.60 32.37
C GLN A 538 -19.66 -0.53 31.11
N LEU A 539 -20.28 -1.65 30.68
CA LEU A 539 -20.99 -1.75 29.40
C LEU A 539 -22.03 -0.65 29.16
N HIS A 540 -22.84 -0.31 30.17
CA HIS A 540 -23.84 0.75 30.03
C HIS A 540 -23.19 2.10 29.65
N SER A 541 -22.16 2.51 30.41
CA SER A 541 -21.45 3.75 30.14
C SER A 541 -20.69 3.72 28.82
N LEU A 542 -20.19 2.55 28.42
CA LEU A 542 -19.42 2.36 27.21
C LEU A 542 -20.28 2.55 25.96
N TYR A 543 -21.44 1.89 25.88
CA TYR A 543 -22.37 2.07 24.77
C TYR A 543 -22.91 3.50 24.69
N GLU A 544 -23.19 4.13 25.83
CA GLU A 544 -23.62 5.53 25.85
C GLU A 544 -22.56 6.47 25.26
N ARG A 545 -21.31 6.33 25.72
CA ARG A 545 -20.20 7.20 25.31
C ARG A 545 -19.78 6.97 23.87
N LEU A 546 -19.62 5.71 23.44
CA LEU A 546 -19.33 5.39 22.04
C LEU A 546 -20.44 5.88 21.10
N GLY A 547 -21.71 5.75 21.50
CA GLY A 547 -22.84 6.29 20.73
C GLY A 547 -22.82 7.81 20.57
N ASN A 548 -22.34 8.55 21.57
CA ASN A 548 -22.14 10.00 21.45
C ASN A 548 -20.96 10.33 20.53
N LEU A 549 -19.86 9.55 20.59
CA LEU A 549 -18.69 9.76 19.73
C LEU A 549 -19.00 9.61 18.25
N LEU A 550 -19.95 8.74 17.87
CA LEU A 550 -20.43 8.63 16.48
C LEU A 550 -21.01 9.95 15.94
N GLN A 551 -21.39 10.90 16.79
CA GLN A 551 -21.89 12.22 16.40
C GLN A 551 -20.83 13.33 16.52
N GLU A 552 -19.77 13.11 17.30
CA GLU A 552 -18.74 14.12 17.59
C GLU A 552 -17.46 13.94 16.75
N PHE A 553 -17.17 12.72 16.32
CA PHE A 553 -15.99 12.40 15.50
C PHE A 553 -16.21 12.81 14.04
N ASN A 554 -15.12 13.22 13.40
CA ASN A 554 -15.06 13.51 11.97
C ASN A 554 -14.72 12.24 11.19
N GLU A 555 -14.66 12.34 9.86
CA GLU A 555 -14.41 11.19 8.95
C GLU A 555 -13.12 10.44 9.31
N GLU A 556 -12.05 11.15 9.66
CA GLU A 556 -10.75 10.58 10.02
C GLU A 556 -10.71 9.90 11.40
N THR A 557 -11.72 10.09 12.26
CA THR A 557 -11.75 9.48 13.61
C THR A 557 -12.92 8.53 13.82
N LEU A 558 -13.92 8.56 12.94
CA LEU A 558 -15.16 7.79 13.08
C LEU A 558 -14.94 6.29 13.00
N HIS A 559 -14.01 5.84 12.14
CA HIS A 559 -13.62 4.43 12.01
C HIS A 559 -13.18 3.84 13.37
N ILE A 560 -12.36 4.58 14.13
CA ILE A 560 -11.87 4.17 15.46
C ILE A 560 -13.03 3.89 16.43
N ALA A 561 -14.08 4.72 16.42
CA ALA A 561 -15.25 4.52 17.27
C ALA A 561 -16.10 3.31 16.82
N LEU A 562 -16.25 3.12 15.51
CA LEU A 562 -17.00 2.00 14.91
C LEU A 562 -16.30 0.66 15.18
N GLU A 563 -14.99 0.56 14.96
CA GLU A 563 -14.19 -0.64 15.28
C GLU A 563 -14.26 -1.00 16.76
N THR A 564 -14.12 0.00 17.63
CA THR A 564 -14.24 -0.18 19.08
C THR A 564 -15.63 -0.73 19.44
N LEU A 565 -16.69 -0.16 18.85
CA LEU A 565 -18.06 -0.60 19.06
C LEU A 565 -18.29 -2.03 18.58
N THR A 566 -17.71 -2.43 17.44
CA THR A 566 -17.77 -3.81 16.91
C THR A 566 -17.22 -4.82 17.91
N VAL A 567 -16.05 -4.56 18.50
CA VAL A 567 -15.45 -5.46 19.49
C VAL A 567 -16.28 -5.51 20.78
N VAL A 568 -16.82 -4.39 21.23
CA VAL A 568 -17.69 -4.31 22.42
C VAL A 568 -19.00 -5.10 22.22
N ILE A 569 -19.59 -5.05 21.03
CA ILE A 569 -20.77 -5.83 20.67
C ILE A 569 -20.48 -7.33 20.71
N LYS A 570 -19.34 -7.75 20.14
CA LYS A 570 -18.93 -9.17 20.12
C LYS A 570 -18.63 -9.71 21.52
N ALA A 571 -18.24 -8.85 22.46
CA ALA A 571 -17.83 -9.25 23.81
C ALA A 571 -19.01 -9.58 24.75
N ASP A 572 -20.17 -8.96 24.59
CA ASP A 572 -21.35 -9.26 25.42
C ASP A 572 -22.68 -9.20 24.65
N ALA A 573 -23.22 -10.38 24.34
CA ALA A 573 -24.46 -10.52 23.58
C ALA A 573 -25.70 -9.96 24.31
N GLN A 574 -25.76 -10.02 25.64
CA GLN A 574 -26.94 -9.56 26.37
C GLN A 574 -27.04 -8.03 26.37
N ALA A 575 -25.92 -7.35 26.63
CA ALA A 575 -25.82 -5.90 26.59
C ALA A 575 -25.98 -5.37 25.17
N ALA A 576 -25.37 -6.03 24.17
CA ALA A 576 -25.57 -5.68 22.76
C ALA A 576 -27.05 -5.70 22.38
N ALA A 577 -27.80 -6.74 22.75
CA ALA A 577 -29.25 -6.81 22.50
C ALA A 577 -30.04 -5.72 23.25
N ALA A 578 -29.64 -5.36 24.47
CA ALA A 578 -30.28 -4.30 25.23
C ALA A 578 -30.06 -2.91 24.62
N TRP A 579 -28.88 -2.66 24.05
CA TRP A 579 -28.48 -1.37 23.47
C TRP A 579 -28.74 -1.23 21.98
N GLU A 580 -29.10 -2.32 21.30
CA GLU A 580 -29.38 -2.37 19.87
C GLU A 580 -30.28 -1.20 19.39
N HIS A 581 -31.33 -0.88 20.14
CA HIS A 581 -32.28 0.20 19.81
C HIS A 581 -31.70 1.62 19.74
N ARG A 582 -30.53 1.86 20.34
CA ARG A 582 -29.79 3.14 20.26
C ARG A 582 -28.63 3.07 19.28
N VAL A 583 -27.98 1.91 19.19
CA VAL A 583 -26.80 1.72 18.36
C VAL A 583 -27.18 1.64 16.87
N SER A 584 -28.16 0.79 16.52
CA SER A 584 -28.48 0.54 15.10
C SER A 584 -28.94 1.80 14.35
N PRO A 585 -29.77 2.70 14.91
CA PRO A 585 -30.16 3.91 14.18
C PRO A 585 -28.99 4.89 14.00
N ALA A 586 -28.10 5.01 14.99
CA ALA A 586 -26.94 5.89 14.90
C ALA A 586 -25.95 5.40 13.83
N VAL A 587 -25.68 4.09 13.80
CA VAL A 587 -24.77 3.48 12.82
C VAL A 587 -25.36 3.52 11.42
N LEU A 588 -26.67 3.25 11.25
CA LEU A 588 -27.33 3.39 9.94
C LEU A 588 -27.30 4.82 9.42
N GLN A 589 -27.40 5.82 10.30
CA GLN A 589 -27.28 7.22 9.92
C GLN A 589 -25.86 7.57 9.46
N VAL A 590 -24.84 7.14 10.21
CA VAL A 590 -23.43 7.29 9.84
C VAL A 590 -23.16 6.62 8.50
N TRP A 591 -23.55 5.35 8.36
CA TRP A 591 -23.42 4.59 7.13
C TRP A 591 -24.06 5.29 5.94
N ALA A 592 -25.31 5.74 6.05
CA ALA A 592 -26.01 6.40 4.95
C ALA A 592 -25.39 7.76 4.58
N ALA A 593 -24.82 8.49 5.56
CA ALA A 593 -24.16 9.77 5.32
C ALA A 593 -22.78 9.61 4.66
N HIS A 594 -22.07 8.52 4.95
CA HIS A 594 -20.68 8.29 4.53
C HIS A 594 -20.50 7.00 3.69
N VAL A 595 -21.54 6.53 3.01
CA VAL A 595 -21.50 5.28 2.22
C VAL A 595 -20.47 5.32 1.08
N ALA A 596 -20.07 6.51 0.64
CA ALA A 596 -19.04 6.71 -0.38
C ALA A 596 -17.61 6.64 0.18
N ASP A 597 -17.44 6.71 1.50
CA ASP A 597 -16.16 6.47 2.18
C ASP A 597 -16.01 4.96 2.44
N PRO A 598 -15.04 4.29 1.81
CA PRO A 598 -14.91 2.83 1.89
C PRO A 598 -14.54 2.34 3.30
N LEU A 599 -13.86 3.16 4.13
CA LEU A 599 -13.49 2.76 5.49
C LEU A 599 -14.71 2.85 6.40
N ILE A 600 -15.37 4.01 6.41
CA ILE A 600 -16.55 4.22 7.27
C ILE A 600 -17.71 3.29 6.87
N ALA A 601 -17.91 3.05 5.58
CA ALA A 601 -18.94 2.14 5.09
C ALA A 601 -18.68 0.70 5.54
N LEU A 602 -17.42 0.24 5.47
CA LEU A 602 -17.01 -1.09 5.93
C LEU A 602 -17.21 -1.23 7.44
N ASP A 603 -16.66 -0.32 8.24
CA ASP A 603 -16.74 -0.39 9.71
C ASP A 603 -18.18 -0.29 10.22
N SER A 604 -19.00 0.55 9.58
CA SER A 604 -20.43 0.65 9.90
C SER A 604 -21.16 -0.66 9.59
N THR A 605 -20.81 -1.29 8.46
CA THR A 605 -21.37 -2.59 8.09
C THR A 605 -20.92 -3.68 9.07
N ASP A 606 -19.68 -3.66 9.52
CA ASP A 606 -19.14 -4.58 10.53
C ASP A 606 -19.86 -4.46 11.88
N VAL A 607 -20.19 -3.24 12.31
CA VAL A 607 -21.01 -3.01 13.51
C VAL A 607 -22.41 -3.63 13.34
N LEU A 608 -23.04 -3.41 12.18
CA LEU A 608 -24.37 -3.98 11.88
C LEU A 608 -24.33 -5.51 11.79
N GLN A 609 -23.26 -6.08 11.21
CA GLN A 609 -23.03 -7.53 11.15
C GLN A 609 -22.81 -8.12 12.54
N ALA A 610 -22.05 -7.45 13.40
CA ALA A 610 -21.83 -7.88 14.78
C ALA A 610 -23.14 -7.92 15.58
N LEU A 611 -24.02 -6.92 15.38
CA LEU A 611 -25.37 -6.95 15.96
C LEU A 611 -26.24 -8.06 15.34
N ALA A 612 -26.15 -8.26 14.03
CA ALA A 612 -26.93 -9.28 13.32
C ALA A 612 -26.55 -10.71 13.73
N ALA A 613 -25.27 -10.94 14.05
CA ALA A 613 -24.77 -12.23 14.55
C ALA A 613 -25.35 -12.59 15.93
N ASN A 614 -25.93 -11.64 16.66
CA ASN A 614 -26.59 -11.88 17.94
C ASN A 614 -28.09 -12.19 17.74
N PRO A 615 -28.55 -13.43 18.04
CA PRO A 615 -29.93 -13.85 17.81
C PRO A 615 -30.98 -13.03 18.58
N ALA A 616 -30.61 -12.43 19.72
CA ALA A 616 -31.52 -11.60 20.52
C ALA A 616 -31.65 -10.17 19.97
N ALA A 617 -30.65 -9.67 19.24
CA ALA A 617 -30.63 -8.33 18.66
C ALA A 617 -31.24 -8.32 17.25
N LEU A 618 -30.98 -9.37 16.46
CA LEU A 618 -31.35 -9.47 15.05
C LEU A 618 -32.82 -9.16 14.71
N PRO A 619 -33.85 -9.66 15.44
CA PRO A 619 -35.24 -9.37 15.11
C PRO A 619 -35.57 -7.88 15.12
N ASN A 620 -35.10 -7.16 16.15
CA ASN A 620 -35.34 -5.73 16.30
C ASN A 620 -34.53 -4.93 15.27
N LEU A 621 -33.27 -5.35 15.04
CA LEU A 621 -32.42 -4.76 14.02
C LEU A 621 -33.08 -4.84 12.63
N GLN A 622 -33.59 -6.01 12.24
CA GLN A 622 -34.32 -6.19 10.98
C GLN A 622 -35.59 -5.34 10.93
N GLU A 623 -36.36 -5.27 12.01
CA GLU A 623 -37.59 -4.46 12.07
C GLU A 623 -37.32 -2.97 11.81
N ARG A 624 -36.16 -2.45 12.23
CA ARG A 624 -35.78 -1.04 12.00
C ARG A 624 -35.04 -0.80 10.68
N ALA A 625 -34.08 -1.65 10.33
CA ALA A 625 -33.20 -1.43 9.19
C ALA A 625 -33.88 -1.77 7.86
N VAL A 626 -34.60 -2.90 7.78
CA VAL A 626 -35.15 -3.42 6.51
C VAL A 626 -36.08 -2.43 5.82
N PRO A 627 -37.03 -1.73 6.49
CA PRO A 627 -37.88 -0.76 5.81
C PRO A 627 -37.09 0.36 5.12
N ALA A 628 -36.09 0.93 5.80
CA ALA A 628 -35.28 2.02 5.26
C ALA A 628 -34.43 1.56 4.05
N LEU A 629 -33.79 0.39 4.16
CA LEU A 629 -32.99 -0.19 3.08
C LEU A 629 -33.85 -0.52 1.86
N VAL A 630 -35.05 -1.07 2.08
CA VAL A 630 -36.01 -1.37 1.01
C VAL A 630 -36.53 -0.11 0.33
N ASP A 631 -36.71 0.99 1.06
CA ASP A 631 -37.15 2.26 0.47
C ASP A 631 -36.07 2.88 -0.44
N ILE A 632 -34.79 2.69 -0.13
CA ILE A 632 -33.67 3.02 -1.04
C ILE A 632 -33.76 2.17 -2.32
N ILE A 633 -33.92 0.85 -2.18
CA ILE A 633 -33.96 -0.12 -3.30
C ILE A 633 -35.18 0.08 -4.20
N LYS A 634 -36.32 0.51 -3.65
CA LYS A 634 -37.55 0.81 -4.41
C LYS A 634 -37.39 1.97 -5.38
N ALA A 635 -36.53 2.93 -5.06
CA ALA A 635 -36.33 4.15 -5.81
C ALA A 635 -34.85 4.32 -6.20
N PRO A 636 -34.28 3.41 -7.01
CA PRO A 636 -32.86 3.41 -7.31
C PRO A 636 -32.44 4.68 -8.08
N GLU A 637 -33.31 5.19 -8.95
CA GLU A 637 -33.07 6.44 -9.71
C GLU A 637 -33.08 7.70 -8.83
N ALA A 638 -33.65 7.62 -7.62
CA ALA A 638 -33.70 8.73 -6.67
C ALA A 638 -32.48 8.78 -5.73
N ASN A 639 -31.62 7.75 -5.76
CA ASN A 639 -30.48 7.56 -4.88
C ASN A 639 -29.19 7.42 -5.69
N SER A 640 -28.03 7.61 -5.06
CA SER A 640 -26.74 7.32 -5.71
C SER A 640 -26.55 5.80 -5.88
N PRO A 641 -25.88 5.34 -6.96
CA PRO A 641 -25.60 3.92 -7.16
C PRO A 641 -24.94 3.24 -5.96
N VAL A 642 -23.94 3.90 -5.36
CA VAL A 642 -23.22 3.44 -4.16
C VAL A 642 -24.15 3.23 -2.95
N LEU A 643 -25.20 4.07 -2.81
CA LEU A 643 -26.15 3.91 -1.70
C LEU A 643 -27.11 2.73 -1.95
N VAL A 644 -27.48 2.48 -3.21
CA VAL A 644 -28.32 1.34 -3.60
C VAL A 644 -27.55 0.02 -3.44
N GLU A 645 -26.31 -0.02 -3.92
CA GLU A 645 -25.35 -1.11 -3.72
C GLU A 645 -25.17 -1.41 -2.23
N GLY A 646 -24.75 -0.42 -1.44
CA GLY A 646 -24.56 -0.60 -0.01
C GLY A 646 -25.84 -1.02 0.71
N ALA A 647 -27.03 -0.57 0.28
CA ALA A 647 -28.29 -1.00 0.89
C ALA A 647 -28.58 -2.49 0.66
N LEU A 648 -28.20 -3.01 -0.52
CA LEU A 648 -28.27 -4.44 -0.83
C LEU A 648 -27.25 -5.23 0.02
N ASP A 649 -26.03 -4.71 0.17
CA ASP A 649 -24.98 -5.35 0.95
C ASP A 649 -25.32 -5.41 2.44
N VAL A 650 -25.86 -4.33 3.00
CA VAL A 650 -26.36 -4.32 4.38
C VAL A 650 -27.54 -5.30 4.52
N LEU A 651 -28.47 -5.37 3.56
CA LEU A 651 -29.54 -6.39 3.60
C LEU A 651 -29.00 -7.82 3.56
N ALA A 652 -28.00 -8.08 2.70
CA ALA A 652 -27.32 -9.36 2.61
C ALA A 652 -26.64 -9.71 3.95
N ALA A 653 -25.92 -8.77 4.55
CA ALA A 653 -25.30 -8.90 5.86
C ALA A 653 -26.31 -9.26 6.97
N LEU A 654 -27.47 -8.59 7.00
CA LEU A 654 -28.54 -8.89 7.97
C LEU A 654 -29.24 -10.24 7.72
N LEU A 655 -29.15 -10.77 6.50
CA LEU A 655 -29.69 -12.07 6.13
C LEU A 655 -28.75 -13.22 6.49
N ARG A 656 -27.41 -13.05 6.38
CA ARG A 656 -26.44 -14.13 6.61
C ARG A 656 -26.67 -14.96 7.88
N PRO A 657 -26.91 -14.35 9.07
CA PRO A 657 -27.17 -15.10 10.31
C PRO A 657 -28.67 -15.41 10.55
N ALA A 658 -29.57 -15.05 9.63
CA ALA A 658 -31.00 -15.14 9.84
C ALA A 658 -31.53 -16.59 9.80
N THR A 659 -32.50 -16.87 10.68
CA THR A 659 -33.34 -18.07 10.59
C THR A 659 -34.27 -18.02 9.38
N PRO A 660 -34.80 -19.16 8.90
CA PRO A 660 -35.78 -19.19 7.81
C PRO A 660 -36.99 -18.28 8.02
N GLU A 661 -37.50 -18.17 9.26
CA GLU A 661 -38.63 -17.29 9.59
C GLU A 661 -38.27 -15.80 9.44
N GLN A 662 -37.06 -15.41 9.87
CA GLN A 662 -36.54 -14.06 9.70
C GLN A 662 -36.30 -13.74 8.22
N ALA A 663 -35.65 -14.66 7.49
CA ALA A 663 -35.43 -14.52 6.06
C ALA A 663 -36.75 -14.40 5.28
N ALA A 664 -37.80 -15.14 5.66
CA ALA A 664 -39.13 -15.04 5.06
C ALA A 664 -39.75 -13.63 5.22
N ARG A 665 -39.51 -12.95 6.35
CA ARG A 665 -39.98 -11.57 6.57
C ARG A 665 -39.23 -10.57 5.68
N VAL A 666 -37.90 -10.72 5.57
CA VAL A 666 -37.09 -9.88 4.66
C VAL A 666 -37.47 -10.13 3.21
N HIS A 667 -37.69 -11.39 2.84
CA HIS A 667 -38.16 -11.79 1.50
C HIS A 667 -39.46 -11.09 1.12
N ALA A 668 -40.45 -11.11 2.03
CA ALA A 668 -41.74 -10.46 1.81
C ALA A 668 -41.63 -8.94 1.59
N ALA A 669 -40.64 -8.27 2.20
CA ALA A 669 -40.44 -6.84 2.07
C ALA A 669 -39.61 -6.45 0.82
N ALA A 670 -38.53 -7.18 0.55
CA ALA A 670 -37.47 -6.75 -0.36
C ALA A 670 -37.41 -7.50 -1.70
N SER A 671 -37.70 -8.81 -1.73
CA SER A 671 -37.30 -9.66 -2.87
C SER A 671 -37.96 -9.29 -4.19
N SER A 672 -39.21 -8.81 -4.20
CA SER A 672 -39.86 -8.36 -5.43
C SER A 672 -39.15 -7.15 -6.05
N HIS A 673 -38.63 -6.25 -5.21
CA HIS A 673 -37.90 -5.05 -5.62
C HIS A 673 -36.49 -5.41 -6.10
N VAL A 674 -35.78 -6.30 -5.39
CA VAL A 674 -34.45 -6.78 -5.80
C VAL A 674 -34.53 -7.53 -7.15
N MET A 675 -35.57 -8.35 -7.34
CA MET A 675 -35.79 -9.04 -8.61
C MET A 675 -36.07 -8.07 -9.75
N ALA A 676 -36.90 -7.05 -9.51
CA ALA A 676 -37.17 -6.00 -10.50
C ALA A 676 -35.92 -5.18 -10.81
N LEU A 677 -35.06 -4.94 -9.81
CA LEU A 677 -33.79 -4.23 -9.95
C LEU A 677 -32.82 -5.03 -10.84
N THR A 678 -32.69 -6.34 -10.58
CA THR A 678 -31.84 -7.25 -11.38
C THR A 678 -32.22 -7.25 -12.86
N LEU A 679 -33.50 -7.10 -13.18
CA LEU A 679 -34.00 -7.11 -14.56
C LEU A 679 -33.91 -5.77 -15.29
N ARG A 680 -33.59 -4.67 -14.59
CA ARG A 680 -33.69 -3.30 -15.14
C ARG A 680 -32.41 -2.48 -15.02
N GLN A 681 -31.52 -2.83 -14.10
CA GLN A 681 -30.28 -2.10 -13.87
C GLN A 681 -29.16 -2.56 -14.82
N ASP A 682 -28.30 -1.61 -15.18
CA ASP A 682 -27.09 -1.86 -15.97
C ASP A 682 -25.80 -1.70 -15.14
N ASP A 683 -25.91 -1.21 -13.90
CA ASP A 683 -24.76 -1.03 -13.01
C ASP A 683 -24.26 -2.39 -12.48
N ALA A 684 -22.99 -2.69 -12.77
CA ALA A 684 -22.43 -3.99 -12.46
C ALA A 684 -22.33 -4.27 -10.95
N ALA A 685 -22.07 -3.25 -10.12
CA ALA A 685 -21.91 -3.42 -8.69
C ALA A 685 -23.26 -3.72 -8.03
N ILE A 686 -24.30 -2.98 -8.41
CA ILE A 686 -25.69 -3.24 -7.96
C ILE A 686 -26.14 -4.66 -8.35
N LEU A 687 -25.81 -5.12 -9.56
CA LEU A 687 -26.16 -6.48 -10.02
C LEU A 687 -25.40 -7.58 -9.26
N GLN A 688 -24.16 -7.32 -8.85
CA GLN A 688 -23.41 -8.22 -7.97
C GLN A 688 -24.06 -8.31 -6.58
N SER A 689 -24.39 -7.18 -5.95
CA SER A 689 -25.08 -7.17 -4.64
C SER A 689 -26.48 -7.81 -4.70
N CYS A 690 -27.20 -7.64 -5.82
CA CYS A 690 -28.43 -8.38 -6.09
C CYS A 690 -28.20 -9.89 -6.14
N SER A 691 -27.15 -10.33 -6.84
CA SER A 691 -26.79 -11.75 -6.94
C SER A 691 -26.46 -12.33 -5.56
N GLU A 692 -25.69 -11.61 -4.74
CA GLU A 692 -25.34 -12.03 -3.39
C GLU A 692 -26.56 -12.12 -2.47
N TYR A 693 -27.45 -11.12 -2.50
CA TYR A 693 -28.73 -11.17 -1.79
C TYR A 693 -29.55 -12.42 -2.16
N LEU A 694 -29.69 -12.71 -3.46
CA LEU A 694 -30.43 -13.87 -3.95
C LEU A 694 -29.75 -15.19 -3.54
N ARG A 695 -28.42 -15.26 -3.62
CA ARG A 695 -27.64 -16.42 -3.17
C ARG A 695 -27.92 -16.72 -1.69
N ILE A 696 -27.83 -15.72 -0.82
CA ILE A 696 -28.03 -15.88 0.63
C ILE A 696 -29.47 -16.33 0.92
N LEU A 697 -30.47 -15.76 0.26
CA LEU A 697 -31.86 -16.18 0.44
C LEU A 697 -32.09 -17.64 0.04
N VAL A 698 -31.58 -18.05 -1.13
CA VAL A 698 -31.66 -19.44 -1.59
C VAL A 698 -30.93 -20.38 -0.63
N ARG A 699 -29.78 -19.96 -0.09
CA ARG A 699 -29.02 -20.71 0.91
C ARG A 699 -29.86 -20.98 2.17
N ILE A 700 -30.56 -19.97 2.68
CA ILE A 700 -31.33 -20.08 3.92
C ILE A 700 -32.64 -20.85 3.70
N GLY A 701 -33.42 -20.46 2.68
CA GLY A 701 -34.79 -20.95 2.50
C GLY A 701 -34.93 -22.17 1.59
N GLY A 702 -33.94 -22.47 0.75
CA GLY A 702 -33.99 -23.59 -0.20
C GLY A 702 -35.31 -23.67 -0.97
N GLU A 703 -35.89 -24.87 -1.07
CA GLU A 703 -37.20 -25.07 -1.73
C GLU A 703 -38.36 -24.36 -1.01
N GLU A 704 -38.29 -24.17 0.31
CA GLU A 704 -39.35 -23.52 1.08
C GLU A 704 -39.50 -22.03 0.73
N MET A 705 -38.40 -21.39 0.33
CA MET A 705 -38.37 -19.99 -0.11
C MET A 705 -39.37 -19.72 -1.23
N LEU A 706 -39.59 -20.68 -2.13
CA LEU A 706 -40.48 -20.53 -3.28
C LEU A 706 -41.94 -20.30 -2.86
N CYS A 707 -42.33 -20.76 -1.67
CA CYS A 707 -43.67 -20.67 -1.12
C CYS A 707 -43.84 -19.52 -0.10
N TRP A 708 -42.78 -18.79 0.24
CA TRP A 708 -42.85 -17.73 1.24
C TRP A 708 -43.82 -16.62 0.82
N GLY A 709 -44.52 -16.03 1.80
CA GLY A 709 -45.54 -15.01 1.54
C GLY A 709 -46.80 -15.51 0.81
N GLY A 710 -46.97 -16.83 0.64
CA GLY A 710 -48.10 -17.41 -0.11
C GLY A 710 -47.95 -17.26 -1.64
N ALA A 711 -46.73 -16.99 -2.11
CA ALA A 711 -46.42 -16.91 -3.54
C ALA A 711 -46.58 -18.28 -4.23
N ASP A 712 -46.85 -18.24 -5.53
CA ASP A 712 -46.86 -19.43 -6.38
C ASP A 712 -45.41 -19.92 -6.60
N PRO A 713 -45.06 -21.14 -6.17
CA PRO A 713 -43.69 -21.64 -6.25
C PRO A 713 -43.14 -21.66 -7.68
N GLU A 714 -44.01 -21.89 -8.68
CA GLU A 714 -43.60 -21.90 -10.08
C GLU A 714 -43.25 -20.49 -10.58
N GLN A 715 -43.99 -19.47 -10.16
CA GLN A 715 -43.74 -18.07 -10.53
C GLN A 715 -42.46 -17.55 -9.87
N THR A 716 -42.25 -17.84 -8.58
CA THR A 716 -41.03 -17.44 -7.86
C THR A 716 -39.80 -18.10 -8.48
N LEU A 717 -39.87 -19.39 -8.79
CA LEU A 717 -38.79 -20.10 -9.46
C LEU A 717 -38.53 -19.54 -10.87
N HIS A 718 -39.59 -19.22 -11.62
CA HIS A 718 -39.46 -18.62 -12.95
C HIS A 718 -38.76 -17.26 -12.89
N ALA A 719 -39.10 -16.40 -11.91
CA ALA A 719 -38.46 -15.10 -11.75
C ALA A 719 -36.96 -15.23 -11.41
N LEU A 720 -36.59 -16.15 -10.51
CA LEU A 720 -35.18 -16.47 -10.21
C LEU A 720 -34.42 -16.95 -11.45
N LEU A 721 -35.00 -17.88 -12.19
CA LEU A 721 -34.39 -18.40 -13.42
C LEU A 721 -34.29 -17.33 -14.51
N GLN A 722 -35.22 -16.36 -14.55
CA GLN A 722 -35.16 -15.25 -15.49
C GLN A 722 -34.00 -14.29 -15.15
N ALA A 723 -33.79 -13.99 -13.87
CA ALA A 723 -32.63 -13.21 -13.42
C ALA A 723 -31.31 -13.93 -13.74
N VAL A 724 -31.23 -15.23 -13.46
CA VAL A 724 -30.08 -16.08 -13.82
C VAL A 724 -29.84 -16.08 -15.33
N ALA A 725 -30.88 -16.28 -16.13
CA ALA A 725 -30.76 -16.29 -17.58
C ALA A 725 -30.27 -14.95 -18.13
N LEU A 726 -30.74 -13.82 -17.59
CA LEU A 726 -30.31 -12.48 -17.98
C LEU A 726 -28.82 -12.25 -17.71
N LEU A 727 -28.35 -12.57 -16.49
CA LEU A 727 -26.95 -12.38 -16.10
C LEU A 727 -26.00 -13.38 -16.78
N LEU A 728 -26.51 -14.50 -17.30
CA LEU A 728 -25.76 -15.45 -18.12
C LEU A 728 -25.83 -15.15 -19.63
N THR A 729 -26.49 -14.07 -20.05
CA THR A 729 -26.44 -13.68 -21.47
C THR A 729 -25.02 -13.27 -21.87
N PRO A 730 -24.57 -13.59 -23.10
CA PRO A 730 -23.28 -13.11 -23.60
C PRO A 730 -23.17 -11.58 -23.64
N GLU A 731 -24.30 -10.88 -23.75
CA GLU A 731 -24.37 -9.42 -23.78
C GLU A 731 -24.17 -8.78 -22.39
N ALA A 732 -24.47 -9.49 -21.30
CA ALA A 732 -24.18 -9.00 -19.96
C ALA A 732 -22.67 -8.87 -19.75
N GLY A 733 -22.21 -7.74 -19.22
CA GLY A 733 -20.79 -7.54 -18.91
C GLY A 733 -20.28 -8.54 -17.87
N ASP A 734 -19.02 -8.96 -17.97
CA ASP A 734 -18.44 -9.96 -17.05
C ASP A 734 -18.49 -9.54 -15.58
N SER A 735 -18.34 -8.24 -15.31
CA SER A 735 -18.46 -7.69 -13.96
C SER A 735 -19.88 -7.91 -13.41
N ALA A 736 -20.93 -7.62 -14.17
CA ALA A 736 -22.32 -7.80 -13.72
C ALA A 736 -22.65 -9.28 -13.42
N SER A 737 -22.01 -10.20 -14.14
CA SER A 737 -22.23 -11.64 -14.00
C SER A 737 -21.41 -12.31 -12.89
N LEU A 738 -20.52 -11.59 -12.20
CA LEU A 738 -19.49 -12.21 -11.34
C LEU A 738 -20.06 -13.16 -10.26
N GLY A 739 -21.14 -12.76 -9.60
CA GLY A 739 -21.79 -13.57 -8.55
C GLY A 739 -22.71 -14.69 -9.05
N ILE A 740 -22.98 -14.77 -10.37
CA ILE A 740 -24.06 -15.63 -10.87
C ILE A 740 -23.75 -17.13 -10.77
N GLY A 741 -22.49 -17.50 -10.91
CA GLY A 741 -22.08 -18.91 -10.77
C GLY A 741 -22.42 -19.44 -9.39
N GLU A 742 -22.22 -18.64 -8.35
CA GLU A 742 -22.49 -19.04 -6.97
C GLU A 742 -23.98 -19.12 -6.64
N VAL A 743 -24.80 -18.24 -7.22
CA VAL A 743 -26.27 -18.33 -7.16
C VAL A 743 -26.73 -19.66 -7.76
N VAL A 744 -26.29 -19.98 -8.98
CA VAL A 744 -26.65 -21.23 -9.67
C VAL A 744 -26.18 -22.44 -8.88
N SER A 745 -24.92 -22.44 -8.43
CA SER A 745 -24.36 -23.49 -7.58
C SER A 745 -25.14 -23.69 -6.29
N THR A 746 -25.63 -22.63 -5.68
CA THR A 746 -26.43 -22.71 -4.44
C THR A 746 -27.83 -23.25 -4.74
N MET A 747 -28.46 -22.82 -5.83
CA MET A 747 -29.75 -23.38 -6.27
C MET A 747 -29.64 -24.89 -6.57
N LEU A 748 -28.56 -25.32 -7.24
CA LEU A 748 -28.32 -26.74 -7.55
C LEU A 748 -28.24 -27.62 -6.31
N ARG A 749 -27.63 -27.10 -5.24
CA ARG A 749 -27.51 -27.79 -3.96
C ARG A 749 -28.82 -27.79 -3.17
N LYS A 750 -29.55 -26.67 -3.18
CA LYS A 750 -30.69 -26.43 -2.28
C LYS A 750 -32.05 -26.81 -2.84
N MET A 751 -32.20 -26.89 -4.15
CA MET A 751 -33.47 -27.19 -4.82
C MET A 751 -33.30 -28.04 -6.10
N PRO A 752 -32.55 -29.16 -6.05
CA PRO A 752 -32.19 -29.94 -7.24
C PRO A 752 -33.42 -30.50 -7.98
N GLN A 753 -34.46 -30.92 -7.25
CA GLN A 753 -35.66 -31.50 -7.85
C GLN A 753 -36.46 -30.45 -8.63
N ARG A 754 -36.53 -29.22 -8.10
CA ARG A 754 -37.19 -28.09 -8.77
C ARG A 754 -36.42 -27.59 -9.98
N MET A 755 -35.09 -27.62 -9.95
CA MET A 755 -34.26 -27.21 -11.09
C MET A 755 -34.18 -28.23 -12.22
N ALA A 756 -34.52 -29.50 -11.97
CA ALA A 756 -34.35 -30.58 -12.95
C ALA A 756 -35.00 -30.28 -14.32
N GLY A 757 -36.17 -29.65 -14.35
CA GLY A 757 -36.88 -29.30 -15.58
C GLY A 757 -36.20 -28.19 -16.41
N SER A 758 -35.48 -27.27 -15.76
CA SER A 758 -34.83 -26.12 -16.39
C SER A 758 -33.33 -26.31 -16.60
N MET A 759 -32.76 -27.41 -16.10
CA MET A 759 -31.33 -27.73 -16.16
C MET A 759 -30.73 -27.63 -17.57
N PRO A 760 -31.38 -28.16 -18.63
CA PRO A 760 -30.81 -28.08 -19.97
C PRO A 760 -30.58 -26.64 -20.44
N GLU A 761 -31.47 -25.72 -20.10
CA GLU A 761 -31.38 -24.30 -20.49
C GLU A 761 -30.35 -23.55 -19.63
N VAL A 762 -30.28 -23.84 -18.32
CA VAL A 762 -29.25 -23.27 -17.44
C VAL A 762 -27.85 -23.68 -17.90
N VAL A 763 -27.63 -24.96 -18.22
CA VAL A 763 -26.32 -25.44 -18.70
C VAL A 763 -25.95 -24.79 -20.03
N LYS A 764 -26.90 -24.64 -20.97
CA LYS A 764 -26.64 -23.92 -22.23
C LYS A 764 -26.23 -22.47 -21.98
N ALA A 765 -26.91 -21.77 -21.08
CA ALA A 765 -26.60 -20.39 -20.73
C ALA A 765 -25.21 -20.27 -20.05
N VAL A 766 -24.90 -21.14 -19.09
CA VAL A 766 -23.57 -21.20 -18.44
C VAL A 766 -22.47 -21.45 -19.47
N VAL A 767 -22.64 -22.39 -20.41
CA VAL A 767 -21.65 -22.68 -21.44
C VAL A 767 -21.51 -21.52 -22.42
N ALA A 768 -22.61 -20.86 -22.79
CA ALA A 768 -22.58 -19.69 -23.65
C ALA A 768 -21.79 -18.54 -23.01
N LYS A 769 -22.05 -18.24 -21.72
CA LYS A 769 -21.34 -17.21 -20.97
C LYS A 769 -19.87 -17.58 -20.74
N LEU A 770 -19.57 -18.84 -20.41
CA LEU A 770 -18.20 -19.34 -20.27
C LEU A 770 -17.38 -19.15 -21.55
N ALA A 771 -18.01 -19.28 -22.72
CA ALA A 771 -17.34 -19.12 -24.00
C ALA A 771 -17.07 -17.66 -24.39
N SER A 772 -17.85 -16.71 -23.87
CA SER A 772 -17.68 -15.28 -24.14
C SER A 772 -16.93 -14.53 -23.04
N ALA A 773 -16.82 -15.10 -21.84
CA ALA A 773 -16.16 -14.46 -20.70
C ALA A 773 -14.65 -14.33 -20.91
N GLU A 774 -14.10 -13.20 -20.48
CA GLU A 774 -12.68 -12.89 -20.47
C GLU A 774 -12.14 -12.78 -19.04
N SER A 775 -13.00 -12.46 -18.08
CA SER A 775 -12.67 -12.34 -16.66
C SER A 775 -12.40 -13.71 -16.01
N SER A 776 -11.19 -13.89 -15.47
CA SER A 776 -10.79 -15.12 -14.76
C SER A 776 -11.76 -15.46 -13.61
N PRO A 777 -12.07 -14.54 -12.66
CA PRO A 777 -13.02 -14.82 -11.57
C PRO A 777 -14.40 -15.33 -12.02
N LEU A 778 -14.94 -14.80 -13.12
CA LEU A 778 -16.21 -15.27 -13.67
C LEU A 778 -16.06 -16.67 -14.27
N ILE A 779 -15.01 -16.90 -15.07
CA ILE A 779 -14.73 -18.19 -15.69
C ILE A 779 -14.62 -19.28 -14.61
N THR A 780 -13.85 -19.04 -13.56
CA THR A 780 -13.66 -19.99 -12.46
C THR A 780 -14.97 -20.29 -11.73
N SER A 781 -15.78 -19.26 -11.44
CA SER A 781 -17.11 -19.39 -10.84
C SER A 781 -18.06 -20.25 -11.69
N LEU A 782 -18.06 -20.07 -13.02
CA LEU A 782 -18.88 -20.89 -13.93
C LEU A 782 -18.36 -22.34 -14.07
N LEU A 783 -17.04 -22.56 -14.01
CA LEU A 783 -16.46 -23.90 -14.01
C LEU A 783 -16.86 -24.69 -12.76
N VAL A 784 -16.99 -24.04 -11.60
CA VAL A 784 -17.50 -24.66 -10.36
C VAL A 784 -18.93 -25.20 -10.55
N VAL A 785 -19.81 -24.46 -11.23
CA VAL A 785 -21.16 -24.92 -11.57
C VAL A 785 -21.11 -26.20 -12.42
N LEU A 786 -20.27 -26.22 -13.46
CA LEU A 786 -20.12 -27.38 -14.35
C LEU A 786 -19.51 -28.59 -13.63
N ALA A 787 -18.59 -28.36 -12.69
CA ALA A 787 -18.00 -29.41 -11.86
C ALA A 787 -19.04 -30.04 -10.94
N GLN A 788 -19.92 -29.26 -10.31
CA GLN A 788 -21.01 -29.80 -9.49
C GLN A 788 -21.93 -30.72 -10.30
N LEU A 789 -22.27 -30.34 -11.53
CA LEU A 789 -23.10 -31.16 -12.41
C LEU A 789 -22.41 -32.45 -12.88
N MET A 790 -21.09 -32.42 -13.06
CA MET A 790 -20.29 -33.60 -13.39
C MET A 790 -20.36 -34.67 -12.28
N HIS A 791 -20.46 -34.25 -11.01
CA HIS A 791 -20.61 -35.15 -9.86
C HIS A 791 -22.00 -35.78 -9.75
N VAL A 792 -23.05 -35.16 -10.31
CA VAL A 792 -24.41 -35.73 -10.28
C VAL A 792 -24.51 -36.96 -11.16
N ASN A 793 -24.15 -36.84 -12.44
CA ASN A 793 -24.11 -37.97 -13.37
C ASN A 793 -23.14 -37.68 -14.54
N THR A 794 -21.88 -38.09 -14.35
CA THR A 794 -20.78 -37.83 -15.30
C THR A 794 -21.13 -38.25 -16.73
N SER A 795 -21.62 -39.47 -16.94
CA SER A 795 -21.88 -39.97 -18.30
C SER A 795 -23.01 -39.21 -19.00
N GLN A 796 -24.16 -39.02 -18.33
CA GLN A 796 -25.28 -38.29 -18.93
C GLN A 796 -24.96 -36.82 -19.17
N PHE A 797 -24.17 -36.21 -18.30
CA PHE A 797 -23.75 -34.82 -18.46
C PHE A 797 -22.79 -34.65 -19.65
N LEU A 798 -21.83 -35.57 -19.82
CA LEU A 798 -20.93 -35.58 -20.98
C LEU A 798 -21.70 -35.84 -22.29
N ASP A 799 -22.65 -36.78 -22.30
CA ASP A 799 -23.54 -37.03 -23.44
C ASP A 799 -24.35 -35.79 -23.80
N PHE A 800 -24.91 -35.09 -22.80
CA PHE A 800 -25.63 -33.85 -23.00
C PHE A 800 -24.74 -32.78 -23.65
N LEU A 801 -23.58 -32.48 -23.07
CA LEU A 801 -22.64 -31.49 -23.61
C LEU A 801 -22.13 -31.87 -25.02
N ALA A 802 -21.96 -33.16 -25.31
CA ALA A 802 -21.57 -33.63 -26.63
C ALA A 802 -22.69 -33.46 -27.66
N SER A 803 -23.96 -33.57 -27.24
CA SER A 803 -25.13 -33.41 -28.12
C SER A 803 -25.42 -31.95 -28.49
N GLN A 804 -24.93 -30.99 -27.71
CA GLN A 804 -25.15 -29.56 -27.94
C GLN A 804 -24.06 -28.96 -28.85
N PRO A 805 -24.42 -28.07 -29.80
CA PRO A 805 -23.44 -27.36 -30.61
C PRO A 805 -22.62 -26.39 -29.74
N ALA A 806 -21.41 -26.05 -30.20
CA ALA A 806 -20.65 -24.99 -29.56
C ALA A 806 -21.41 -23.64 -29.61
N PRO A 807 -21.33 -22.82 -28.54
CA PRO A 807 -22.04 -21.55 -28.48
C PRO A 807 -21.49 -20.54 -29.51
N GLY A 808 -22.30 -19.52 -29.83
CA GLY A 808 -21.90 -18.44 -30.74
C GLY A 808 -21.70 -18.83 -32.21
N GLY A 809 -22.21 -20.00 -32.64
CA GLY A 809 -22.08 -20.49 -34.01
C GLY A 809 -20.69 -21.03 -34.35
N GLN A 810 -19.83 -21.27 -33.36
CA GLN A 810 -18.52 -21.88 -33.58
C GLN A 810 -18.65 -23.35 -34.00
N PRO A 811 -17.70 -23.89 -34.80
CA PRO A 811 -17.67 -25.30 -35.12
C PRO A 811 -17.26 -26.12 -33.88
N GLY A 812 -17.98 -27.21 -33.62
CA GLY A 812 -17.70 -28.15 -32.52
C GLY A 812 -18.89 -28.33 -31.59
N THR A 813 -18.61 -28.90 -30.42
CA THR A 813 -19.62 -29.19 -29.38
C THR A 813 -19.45 -28.29 -28.16
N ALA A 814 -20.50 -28.18 -27.36
CA ALA A 814 -20.43 -27.53 -26.06
C ALA A 814 -19.37 -28.20 -25.17
N LEU A 815 -19.26 -29.54 -25.21
CA LEU A 815 -18.20 -30.29 -24.53
C LEU A 815 -16.79 -29.82 -24.91
N GLY A 816 -16.53 -29.64 -26.21
CA GLY A 816 -15.23 -29.18 -26.69
C GLY A 816 -14.89 -27.75 -26.23
N THR A 817 -15.90 -26.89 -26.09
CA THR A 817 -15.74 -25.53 -25.58
C THR A 817 -15.41 -25.53 -24.09
N VAL A 818 -16.21 -26.25 -23.29
CA VAL A 818 -16.01 -26.38 -21.84
C VAL A 818 -14.62 -26.94 -21.54
N MET A 819 -14.21 -28.04 -22.19
CA MET A 819 -12.93 -28.69 -21.89
C MET A 819 -11.73 -27.84 -22.32
N ARG A 820 -11.84 -27.04 -23.38
CA ARG A 820 -10.78 -26.11 -23.78
C ARG A 820 -10.57 -25.01 -22.74
N VAL A 821 -11.66 -24.39 -22.28
CA VAL A 821 -11.59 -23.34 -21.26
C VAL A 821 -11.17 -23.92 -19.91
N TRP A 822 -11.80 -25.00 -19.46
CA TRP A 822 -11.52 -25.60 -18.16
C TRP A 822 -10.07 -26.05 -18.03
N LEU A 823 -9.54 -26.82 -19.00
CA LEU A 823 -8.18 -27.36 -18.87
C LEU A 823 -7.09 -26.29 -19.02
N GLU A 824 -7.37 -25.18 -19.71
CA GLU A 824 -6.46 -24.03 -19.76
C GLU A 824 -6.49 -23.22 -18.45
N ARG A 825 -7.63 -23.16 -17.77
CA ARG A 825 -7.89 -22.28 -16.62
C ARG A 825 -7.92 -23.02 -15.26
N GLN A 826 -7.71 -24.33 -15.22
CA GLN A 826 -7.72 -25.12 -13.98
C GLN A 826 -6.74 -24.59 -12.92
N ILE A 827 -5.57 -24.10 -13.35
CA ILE A 827 -4.52 -23.54 -12.48
C ILE A 827 -4.92 -22.20 -11.82
N GLU A 828 -5.96 -21.54 -12.36
CA GLU A 828 -6.48 -20.28 -11.84
C GLU A 828 -7.49 -20.49 -10.72
N LEU A 829 -7.92 -21.72 -10.45
CA LEU A 829 -8.80 -22.01 -9.32
C LEU A 829 -8.10 -21.74 -8.00
N ARG A 830 -8.86 -21.14 -7.09
CA ARG A 830 -8.46 -20.78 -5.74
C ARG A 830 -9.49 -21.36 -4.77
N GLY A 831 -9.05 -21.62 -3.55
CA GLY A 831 -9.88 -22.22 -2.51
C GLY A 831 -9.82 -23.73 -2.44
N PHE A 832 -9.60 -24.25 -1.23
CA PHE A 832 -9.53 -25.68 -0.98
C PHE A 832 -10.76 -26.44 -1.50
N TYR A 833 -11.98 -25.96 -1.21
CA TYR A 833 -13.19 -26.65 -1.67
C TYR A 833 -13.33 -26.65 -3.19
N ASN A 834 -13.11 -25.50 -3.84
CA ASN A 834 -13.23 -25.38 -5.30
C ASN A 834 -12.17 -26.23 -6.02
N ILE A 835 -10.94 -26.27 -5.51
CA ILE A 835 -9.87 -27.13 -6.04
C ILE A 835 -10.27 -28.60 -5.89
N ASN A 836 -10.79 -29.02 -4.73
CA ASN A 836 -11.26 -30.40 -4.52
C ASN A 836 -12.40 -30.74 -5.48
N LEU A 837 -13.43 -29.91 -5.55
CA LEU A 837 -14.62 -30.12 -6.36
C LEU A 837 -14.28 -30.27 -7.86
N THR A 838 -13.46 -29.37 -8.39
CA THR A 838 -13.09 -29.36 -9.82
C THR A 838 -12.09 -30.47 -10.16
N SER A 839 -11.08 -30.70 -9.33
CA SER A 839 -10.08 -31.75 -9.56
C SER A 839 -10.69 -33.14 -9.48
N THR A 840 -11.60 -33.38 -8.53
CA THR A 840 -12.36 -34.63 -8.45
C THR A 840 -13.31 -34.80 -9.63
N ALA A 841 -13.96 -33.73 -10.10
CA ALA A 841 -14.79 -33.77 -11.31
C ALA A 841 -13.98 -34.15 -12.56
N LEU A 842 -12.76 -33.59 -12.73
CA LEU A 842 -11.84 -33.97 -13.79
C LEU A 842 -11.39 -35.43 -13.68
N ALA A 843 -11.11 -35.91 -12.46
CA ALA A 843 -10.77 -37.32 -12.22
C ALA A 843 -11.93 -38.26 -12.57
N LEU A 844 -13.18 -37.90 -12.25
CA LEU A 844 -14.37 -38.65 -12.64
C LEU A 844 -14.56 -38.65 -14.17
N ALA A 845 -14.39 -37.50 -14.82
CA ALA A 845 -14.46 -37.40 -16.28
C ALA A 845 -13.41 -38.30 -16.95
N LEU A 846 -12.17 -38.33 -16.44
CA LEU A 846 -11.12 -39.23 -16.92
C LEU A 846 -11.47 -40.71 -16.68
N ALA A 847 -11.96 -41.05 -15.49
CA ALA A 847 -12.34 -42.43 -15.13
C ALA A 847 -13.52 -42.97 -15.96
N SER A 848 -14.39 -42.08 -16.46
CA SER A 848 -15.55 -42.45 -17.30
C SER A 848 -15.17 -43.04 -18.65
N ARG A 849 -13.99 -42.67 -19.19
CA ARG A 849 -13.53 -43.02 -20.55
C ARG A 849 -14.55 -42.73 -21.65
N HIS A 850 -15.26 -41.60 -21.51
CA HIS A 850 -16.29 -41.21 -22.46
C HIS A 850 -15.71 -40.96 -23.86
N PRO A 851 -16.27 -41.56 -24.94
CA PRO A 851 -15.70 -41.46 -26.28
C PRO A 851 -15.68 -40.01 -26.80
N ALA A 852 -16.74 -39.24 -26.54
CA ALA A 852 -16.79 -37.84 -26.96
C ALA A 852 -15.70 -36.96 -26.30
N LEU A 853 -15.19 -37.35 -25.13
CA LEU A 853 -14.10 -36.61 -24.47
C LEU A 853 -12.76 -36.86 -25.17
N ALA A 854 -12.53 -38.08 -25.68
CA ALA A 854 -11.30 -38.44 -26.41
C ALA A 854 -11.16 -37.73 -27.76
N GLU A 855 -12.28 -37.29 -28.36
CA GLU A 855 -12.30 -36.55 -29.62
C GLU A 855 -11.93 -35.06 -29.45
N VAL A 856 -12.02 -34.52 -28.24
CA VAL A 856 -11.71 -33.11 -27.96
C VAL A 856 -10.20 -32.89 -27.93
N GLN A 857 -9.72 -31.96 -28.76
CA GLN A 857 -8.33 -31.50 -28.77
C GLN A 857 -8.18 -30.20 -27.97
N VAL A 858 -7.18 -30.14 -27.10
CA VAL A 858 -6.85 -29.00 -26.24
C VAL A 858 -5.36 -28.66 -26.29
N LYS A 859 -4.99 -27.50 -25.74
CA LYS A 859 -3.58 -27.10 -25.61
C LYS A 859 -2.90 -27.96 -24.55
N GLY A 860 -1.78 -28.58 -24.93
CA GLY A 860 -0.85 -29.27 -24.05
C GLY A 860 0.37 -28.41 -23.77
N LYS A 861 1.56 -29.01 -23.83
CA LYS A 861 2.81 -28.30 -23.54
C LYS A 861 3.13 -27.23 -24.59
N ARG A 862 3.66 -26.10 -24.12
CA ARG A 862 4.21 -25.04 -24.96
C ARG A 862 5.52 -25.49 -25.64
N LEU A 863 5.64 -25.25 -26.94
CA LEU A 863 6.73 -25.72 -27.81
C LEU A 863 7.82 -24.65 -28.06
N ASP A 864 7.50 -23.37 -27.87
CA ASP A 864 8.38 -22.24 -28.15
C ASP A 864 9.08 -21.70 -26.89
N THR A 865 10.06 -22.44 -26.36
CA THR A 865 10.88 -22.04 -25.21
C THR A 865 12.31 -21.66 -25.63
N ASP A 866 12.49 -20.49 -26.24
CA ASP A 866 13.83 -19.88 -26.37
C ASP A 866 14.31 -19.41 -24.99
N SER A 867 15.59 -19.61 -24.67
CA SER A 867 16.16 -19.27 -23.35
C SER A 867 16.35 -17.76 -23.17
N GLY A 868 15.51 -17.13 -22.35
CA GLY A 868 15.64 -15.74 -21.90
C GLY A 868 14.29 -15.12 -21.49
N ILE A 869 14.31 -13.92 -20.90
CA ILE A 869 13.09 -13.16 -20.60
C ILE A 869 12.38 -12.84 -21.92
N ARG A 870 11.12 -13.28 -22.05
CA ARG A 870 10.28 -13.00 -23.21
C ARG A 870 9.38 -11.82 -22.92
N THR A 871 9.68 -10.69 -23.55
CA THR A 871 8.85 -9.48 -23.50
C THR A 871 7.61 -9.62 -24.38
N ARG A 872 6.58 -8.79 -24.13
CA ARG A 872 5.37 -8.70 -24.97
C ARG A 872 5.70 -8.45 -26.46
N SER A 873 6.76 -7.68 -26.76
CA SER A 873 7.23 -7.44 -28.12
C SER A 873 7.79 -8.69 -28.80
N ARG A 874 8.57 -9.51 -28.10
CA ARG A 874 9.06 -10.80 -28.60
C ARG A 874 7.91 -11.79 -28.80
N ALA A 875 6.96 -11.82 -27.88
CA ALA A 875 5.75 -12.64 -27.97
C ALA A 875 4.81 -12.22 -29.12
N ALA A 876 4.75 -10.95 -29.47
CA ALA A 876 3.98 -10.48 -30.62
C ALA A 876 4.60 -10.94 -31.96
N THR A 877 5.93 -10.99 -32.05
CA THR A 877 6.65 -11.43 -33.27
C THR A 877 6.76 -12.95 -33.42
N GLN A 878 6.82 -13.69 -32.31
CA GLN A 878 6.84 -15.16 -32.31
C GLN A 878 5.47 -15.67 -31.83
N ARG A 879 4.66 -16.22 -32.74
CA ARG A 879 3.38 -16.84 -32.34
C ARG A 879 3.63 -17.99 -31.37
N GLU A 880 2.86 -18.02 -30.29
CA GLU A 880 2.91 -19.10 -29.32
C GLU A 880 2.50 -20.42 -29.97
N GLN A 881 3.29 -21.46 -29.74
CA GLN A 881 3.03 -22.77 -30.31
C GLN A 881 2.79 -23.75 -29.16
N TYR A 882 1.63 -24.38 -29.19
CA TYR A 882 1.25 -25.40 -28.22
C TYR A 882 1.12 -26.73 -28.94
N GLU A 883 1.50 -27.80 -28.24
CA GLU A 883 1.13 -29.14 -28.64
C GLU A 883 -0.39 -29.30 -28.55
N ALA A 884 -1.03 -29.87 -29.58
CA ALA A 884 -2.44 -30.26 -29.51
C ALA A 884 -2.53 -31.69 -28.95
N VAL A 885 -3.22 -31.87 -27.83
CA VAL A 885 -3.38 -33.16 -27.17
C VAL A 885 -4.86 -33.48 -26.92
N PRO A 886 -5.27 -34.77 -26.88
CA PRO A 886 -6.61 -35.14 -26.46
C PRO A 886 -6.91 -34.69 -25.02
N ALA A 887 -8.13 -34.24 -24.75
CA ALA A 887 -8.54 -33.76 -23.42
C ALA A 887 -8.24 -34.75 -22.27
N PRO A 888 -8.48 -36.08 -22.41
CA PRO A 888 -8.10 -37.04 -21.36
C PRO A 888 -6.62 -37.04 -21.00
N VAL A 889 -5.74 -36.77 -21.96
CA VAL A 889 -4.29 -36.70 -21.74
C VAL A 889 -3.96 -35.45 -20.93
N GLN A 890 -4.52 -34.30 -21.29
CA GLN A 890 -4.29 -33.05 -20.54
C GLN A 890 -4.90 -33.10 -19.13
N ILE A 891 -6.06 -33.74 -18.96
CA ILE A 891 -6.63 -34.00 -17.63
C ILE A 891 -5.65 -34.82 -16.78
N PHE A 892 -5.05 -35.86 -17.35
CA PHE A 892 -4.05 -36.68 -16.65
C PHE A 892 -2.83 -35.83 -16.21
N VAL A 893 -2.36 -34.91 -17.06
CA VAL A 893 -1.25 -33.99 -16.74
C VAL A 893 -1.62 -33.08 -15.57
N LEU A 894 -2.78 -32.43 -15.61
CA LEU A 894 -3.23 -31.52 -14.54
C LEU A 894 -3.44 -32.25 -13.20
N LEU A 895 -3.95 -33.49 -13.23
CA LEU A 895 -4.06 -34.32 -12.02
C LEU A 895 -2.69 -34.71 -11.46
N ALA A 896 -1.67 -34.85 -12.31
CA ALA A 896 -0.29 -35.06 -11.86
C ALA A 896 0.31 -33.80 -11.23
N ASP A 897 0.00 -32.61 -11.75
CA ASP A 897 0.40 -31.33 -11.16
C ASP A 897 -0.24 -31.12 -9.78
N MET A 898 -1.54 -31.40 -9.65
CA MET A 898 -2.23 -31.35 -8.36
C MET A 898 -1.59 -32.28 -7.32
N LEU A 899 -1.15 -33.49 -7.72
CA LEU A 899 -0.44 -34.40 -6.81
C LEU A 899 0.91 -33.84 -6.33
N ILE A 900 1.57 -32.99 -7.12
CA ILE A 900 2.78 -32.26 -6.70
C ILE A 900 2.39 -31.21 -5.66
N GLU A 901 1.40 -30.37 -5.95
CA GLU A 901 0.93 -29.30 -5.07
C GLU A 901 0.44 -29.85 -3.72
N ALA A 902 -0.26 -31.00 -3.72
CA ALA A 902 -0.70 -31.66 -2.50
C ALA A 902 0.46 -32.19 -1.65
N ARG A 903 1.59 -32.52 -2.26
CA ARG A 903 2.78 -33.05 -1.58
C ARG A 903 3.62 -31.93 -0.95
N GLU A 904 3.68 -30.76 -1.58
CA GLU A 904 4.41 -29.59 -1.08
C GLU A 904 3.74 -28.96 0.16
N GLY A 905 2.62 -29.52 0.64
CA GLY A 905 1.89 -29.02 1.81
C GLY A 905 0.86 -27.94 1.47
N ASN A 906 0.87 -27.43 0.23
CA ASN A 906 0.03 -26.31 -0.21
C ASN A 906 -1.47 -26.63 -0.27
N LEU A 907 -1.88 -27.90 -0.38
CA LEU A 907 -3.31 -28.27 -0.44
C LEU A 907 -3.84 -28.95 0.83
N ASN A 908 -2.99 -29.65 1.62
CA ASN A 908 -3.44 -30.41 2.79
C ASN A 908 -3.30 -29.65 4.14
N GLY A 909 -2.80 -28.40 4.13
CA GLY A 909 -2.59 -27.57 5.32
C GLY A 909 -3.83 -26.88 5.90
N GLY A 910 -5.04 -27.40 5.66
CA GLY A 910 -6.27 -26.84 6.19
C GLY A 910 -6.84 -27.71 7.32
N LEU A 911 -7.02 -27.12 8.51
CA LEU A 911 -7.60 -27.66 9.75
C LEU A 911 -6.58 -28.21 10.76
N GLY A 912 -5.75 -27.33 11.37
CA GLY A 912 -5.14 -27.65 12.67
C GLY A 912 -3.79 -27.03 13.05
N GLY A 913 -3.23 -26.11 12.27
CA GLY A 913 -2.05 -25.32 12.67
C GLY A 913 -2.48 -23.91 13.04
N GLN A 914 -2.13 -23.44 14.24
CA GLN A 914 -2.07 -22.02 14.53
C GLN A 914 -1.22 -21.31 13.47
N ASP A 915 -1.63 -20.10 13.10
CA ASP A 915 -0.83 -19.13 12.37
C ASP A 915 0.62 -19.17 12.88
N ASP A 916 1.52 -19.69 12.04
CA ASP A 916 2.97 -19.51 12.10
C ASP A 916 3.59 -20.19 10.86
N SER A 917 3.35 -19.62 9.68
CA SER A 917 4.30 -19.74 8.56
C SER A 917 4.12 -18.62 7.54
N SER A 918 4.35 -17.38 7.97
CA SER A 918 4.74 -16.26 7.10
C SER A 918 6.26 -16.15 7.00
N SER A 919 6.97 -17.28 6.89
CA SER A 919 8.42 -17.31 6.81
C SER A 919 8.87 -18.63 6.20
N ASP A 920 8.85 -18.74 4.85
CA ASP A 920 9.68 -19.71 4.12
C ASP A 920 9.67 -19.48 2.59
N TRP A 921 9.75 -18.21 2.16
CA TRP A 921 10.15 -17.85 0.79
C TRP A 921 11.58 -17.32 0.69
N GLU A 922 12.43 -17.57 1.69
CA GLU A 922 13.86 -17.20 1.66
C GLU A 922 14.77 -18.35 2.07
N GLU A 923 14.72 -19.50 1.39
CA GLU A 923 15.83 -20.45 1.50
C GLU A 923 16.02 -21.30 0.24
N LEU A 924 16.49 -20.67 -0.85
CA LEU A 924 17.22 -21.39 -1.89
C LEU A 924 18.48 -20.62 -2.35
N SER A 925 19.60 -21.15 -1.89
CA SER A 925 21.00 -20.94 -2.30
C SER A 925 21.72 -19.66 -1.85
N GLU A 926 22.51 -19.83 -0.80
CA GLU A 926 23.72 -19.07 -0.50
C GLU A 926 24.63 -18.98 -1.74
N GLU A 927 24.54 -17.89 -2.49
CA GLU A 927 25.66 -17.24 -3.18
C GLU A 927 25.22 -15.85 -3.69
N GLY A 928 25.34 -14.84 -2.81
CA GLY A 928 25.53 -13.43 -3.15
C GLY A 928 24.37 -12.68 -3.83
N SER A 929 23.37 -12.26 -3.05
CA SER A 929 22.43 -11.21 -3.47
C SER A 929 21.95 -10.36 -2.28
N GLU A 930 22.73 -9.35 -1.91
CA GLU A 930 22.19 -8.17 -1.20
C GLU A 930 21.28 -7.40 -2.19
N ALA A 931 19.97 -7.43 -1.95
CA ALA A 931 19.00 -6.49 -2.49
C ALA A 931 18.45 -5.70 -1.31
N ALA A 932 18.85 -4.44 -1.23
CA ALA A 932 18.28 -3.48 -0.31
C ALA A 932 16.82 -3.20 -0.71
N LEU A 933 15.96 -3.08 0.29
CA LEU A 933 14.60 -2.58 0.19
C LEU A 933 14.60 -1.17 -0.42
N GLU A 934 14.23 -1.05 -1.70
CA GLU A 934 13.78 0.19 -2.32
C GLU A 934 12.25 0.26 -2.17
N VAL A 935 11.77 0.89 -1.10
CA VAL A 935 10.37 1.36 -1.00
C VAL A 935 10.37 2.84 -1.36
N HIS A 936 10.45 3.14 -2.65
CA HIS A 936 10.04 4.43 -3.21
C HIS A 936 9.40 4.21 -4.58
N GLY A 937 8.15 4.66 -4.72
CA GLY A 937 7.51 4.86 -6.02
C GLY A 937 6.26 4.03 -6.29
N LEU A 938 5.15 4.34 -5.61
CA LEU A 938 3.85 4.15 -6.26
C LEU A 938 3.74 5.16 -7.41
N PRO A 939 3.30 4.74 -8.62
CA PRO A 939 3.07 5.66 -9.72
C PRO A 939 2.00 6.70 -9.34
N PRO A 940 2.12 7.97 -9.76
CA PRO A 940 1.15 9.01 -9.42
C PRO A 940 -0.21 8.66 -10.04
N GLY A 941 -1.21 8.43 -9.18
CA GLY A 941 -2.60 8.17 -9.59
C GLY A 941 -3.17 6.80 -9.23
N GLN A 942 -2.47 5.94 -8.48
CA GLN A 942 -3.04 4.74 -7.86
C GLN A 942 -2.98 4.88 -6.34
N ASN A 943 -4.15 4.94 -5.71
CA ASN A 943 -4.23 5.01 -4.26
C ASN A 943 -4.01 3.61 -3.66
N LEU A 944 -3.30 3.55 -2.54
CA LEU A 944 -3.18 2.34 -1.70
C LEU A 944 -4.58 1.78 -1.32
N LEU A 945 -5.58 2.66 -1.27
CA LEU A 945 -7.00 2.35 -1.08
C LEU A 945 -7.62 1.56 -2.24
N ASP A 946 -7.22 1.77 -3.50
CA ASP A 946 -7.72 0.96 -4.63
C ASP A 946 -7.14 -0.45 -4.58
N ILE A 947 -5.89 -0.58 -4.10
CA ILE A 947 -5.24 -1.87 -3.88
C ILE A 947 -5.83 -2.55 -2.65
N ALA A 948 -6.13 -1.82 -1.57
CA ALA A 948 -6.75 -2.35 -0.36
C ALA A 948 -8.24 -2.70 -0.56
N ALA A 949 -9.01 -1.95 -1.34
CA ALA A 949 -10.39 -2.29 -1.71
C ALA A 949 -10.44 -3.47 -2.68
N ALA A 950 -9.49 -3.54 -3.64
CA ALA A 950 -9.28 -4.71 -4.47
C ALA A 950 -8.77 -5.92 -3.65
N ALA A 951 -7.96 -5.70 -2.61
CA ALA A 951 -7.45 -6.74 -1.73
C ALA A 951 -8.47 -7.21 -0.69
N ALA A 952 -9.37 -6.34 -0.22
CA ALA A 952 -10.46 -6.68 0.69
C ALA A 952 -11.56 -7.44 -0.05
N SER A 953 -11.94 -7.00 -1.25
CA SER A 953 -12.79 -7.79 -2.15
C SER A 953 -12.10 -9.08 -2.60
N ALA A 954 -10.78 -9.09 -2.80
CA ALA A 954 -10.04 -10.31 -3.11
C ALA A 954 -9.80 -11.22 -1.89
N HIS A 955 -9.78 -10.71 -0.66
CA HIS A 955 -9.58 -11.52 0.54
C HIS A 955 -10.76 -12.48 0.77
N ASP A 956 -11.98 -12.06 0.43
CA ASP A 956 -13.14 -12.96 0.38
C ASP A 956 -13.05 -14.01 -0.74
N TYR A 957 -12.21 -13.80 -1.76
CA TYR A 957 -11.92 -14.79 -2.82
C TYR A 957 -10.73 -15.72 -2.52
N VAL A 958 -9.85 -15.38 -1.57
CA VAL A 958 -8.62 -16.13 -1.27
C VAL A 958 -8.89 -17.29 -0.30
N ASP A 959 -9.73 -17.10 0.71
CA ASP A 959 -10.21 -18.18 1.60
C ASP A 959 -11.37 -18.91 0.90
N GLY A 960 -11.10 -19.75 -0.10
CA GLY A 960 -12.17 -20.43 -0.86
C GLY A 960 -12.88 -21.60 -0.15
N ILE A 961 -13.11 -21.43 1.15
CA ILE A 961 -14.36 -21.73 1.84
C ILE A 961 -14.72 -20.40 2.52
N SER A 962 -15.75 -19.66 2.08
CA SER A 962 -16.20 -18.54 2.91
C SER A 962 -16.45 -19.12 4.30
N LYS A 963 -15.76 -18.62 5.34
CA LYS A 963 -15.94 -19.08 6.73
C LYS A 963 -17.43 -19.08 7.14
N ASP A 964 -18.25 -18.37 6.38
CA ASP A 964 -19.69 -18.19 6.46
C ASP A 964 -20.60 -19.27 5.85
N ASP A 965 -20.10 -20.34 5.20
CA ASP A 965 -20.94 -21.44 4.68
C ASP A 965 -20.71 -22.76 5.46
N PRO A 966 -21.40 -22.95 6.60
CA PRO A 966 -21.28 -24.16 7.40
C PRO A 966 -21.71 -25.43 6.65
N GLU A 967 -22.45 -25.31 5.54
CA GLU A 967 -22.84 -26.47 4.74
C GLU A 967 -21.73 -26.92 3.81
N LEU A 968 -20.95 -26.00 3.24
CA LEU A 968 -19.73 -26.33 2.53
C LEU A 968 -18.74 -27.03 3.46
N GLN A 969 -18.58 -26.56 4.71
CA GLN A 969 -17.70 -27.24 5.69
C GLN A 969 -18.16 -28.67 6.03
N ASN A 970 -19.46 -28.95 5.91
CA ASN A 970 -20.05 -30.26 6.15
C ASN A 970 -20.12 -31.16 4.91
N ASP A 971 -19.86 -30.61 3.71
CA ASP A 971 -19.77 -31.37 2.46
C ASP A 971 -18.63 -32.40 2.55
N PRO A 972 -18.84 -33.67 2.16
CA PRO A 972 -17.79 -34.68 2.10
C PRO A 972 -16.54 -34.25 1.33
N LEU A 973 -16.67 -33.40 0.31
CA LEU A 973 -15.54 -32.88 -0.47
C LEU A 973 -14.61 -31.96 0.35
N SER A 974 -15.11 -31.31 1.40
CA SER A 974 -14.31 -30.46 2.30
C SER A 974 -13.45 -31.25 3.28
N LYS A 975 -13.67 -32.55 3.41
CA LYS A 975 -12.88 -33.45 4.27
C LYS A 975 -12.14 -34.51 3.45
N LEU A 976 -12.16 -34.38 2.13
CA LEU A 976 -11.55 -35.34 1.22
C LEU A 976 -10.04 -35.15 1.19
N ASP A 977 -9.29 -36.25 1.38
CA ASP A 977 -7.89 -36.29 0.96
C ASP A 977 -7.85 -36.38 -0.57
N LEU A 978 -7.61 -35.23 -1.20
CA LEU A 978 -7.64 -35.09 -2.66
C LEU A 978 -6.57 -35.97 -3.32
N ALA A 979 -5.37 -36.04 -2.73
CA ALA A 979 -4.27 -36.84 -3.26
C ALA A 979 -4.60 -38.34 -3.20
N ALA A 980 -5.18 -38.82 -2.09
CA ALA A 980 -5.61 -40.20 -1.97
C ALA A 980 -6.72 -40.56 -2.96
N PHE A 981 -7.72 -39.68 -3.13
CA PHE A 981 -8.81 -39.88 -4.08
C PHE A 981 -8.31 -39.99 -5.52
N VAL A 982 -7.50 -39.01 -5.97
CA VAL A 982 -6.96 -39.00 -7.33
C VAL A 982 -6.00 -40.16 -7.56
N GLY A 983 -5.16 -40.50 -6.57
CA GLY A 983 -4.31 -41.68 -6.62
C GLY A 983 -5.11 -42.97 -6.86
N GLU A 984 -6.25 -43.16 -6.19
CA GLU A 984 -7.10 -44.32 -6.40
C GLU A 984 -7.76 -44.34 -7.79
N GLN A 985 -8.21 -43.18 -8.30
CA GLN A 985 -8.75 -43.08 -9.66
C GLN A 985 -7.69 -43.44 -10.72
N LEU A 986 -6.46 -42.95 -10.57
CA LEU A 986 -5.35 -43.28 -11.47
C LEU A 986 -4.97 -44.77 -11.40
N ARG A 987 -4.94 -45.36 -10.19
CA ARG A 987 -4.73 -46.82 -10.02
C ARG A 987 -5.81 -47.64 -10.70
N SER A 988 -7.07 -47.26 -10.51
CA SER A 988 -8.22 -47.90 -11.14
C SER A 988 -8.16 -47.80 -12.67
N LEU A 989 -7.79 -46.63 -13.20
CA LEU A 989 -7.61 -46.40 -14.63
C LEU A 989 -6.50 -47.27 -15.21
N PHE A 990 -5.34 -47.33 -14.55
CA PHE A 990 -4.20 -48.16 -14.97
C PHE A 990 -4.57 -49.64 -15.06
N ARG A 991 -5.34 -50.18 -14.10
CA ARG A 991 -5.82 -51.58 -14.15
C ARG A 991 -6.76 -51.85 -15.33
N ARG A 992 -7.47 -50.83 -15.80
CA ARG A 992 -8.49 -50.95 -16.86
C ARG A 992 -7.94 -50.67 -18.25
N ASP A 993 -6.92 -49.82 -18.37
CA ASP A 993 -6.31 -49.40 -19.63
C ASP A 993 -4.85 -48.97 -19.44
N GLU A 994 -3.99 -49.97 -19.28
CA GLU A 994 -2.55 -49.77 -19.11
C GLU A 994 -1.91 -49.07 -20.32
N SER A 995 -2.42 -49.32 -21.53
CA SER A 995 -1.88 -48.72 -22.76
C SER A 995 -2.09 -47.21 -22.78
N PHE A 996 -3.30 -46.75 -22.44
CA PHE A 996 -3.61 -45.33 -22.35
C PHE A 996 -2.75 -44.63 -21.28
N CYS A 997 -2.66 -45.19 -20.07
CA CYS A 997 -1.85 -44.61 -19.00
C CYS A 997 -0.37 -44.52 -19.38
N ASN A 998 0.18 -45.54 -20.05
CA ASN A 998 1.56 -45.51 -20.53
C ASN A 998 1.78 -44.40 -21.58
N GLN A 999 0.79 -44.13 -22.44
CA GLN A 999 0.84 -43.00 -23.38
C GLN A 999 0.83 -41.66 -22.63
N CYS A 1000 -0.05 -41.48 -21.65
CA CYS A 1000 -0.08 -40.26 -20.82
C CYS A 1000 1.25 -40.02 -20.09
N CYS A 1001 1.87 -41.06 -19.53
CA CYS A 1001 3.17 -40.97 -18.86
C CYS A 1001 4.29 -40.43 -19.76
N THR A 1002 4.20 -40.58 -21.09
CA THR A 1002 5.19 -39.99 -22.02
C THR A 1002 5.09 -38.47 -22.15
N LYS A 1003 3.97 -37.89 -21.73
CA LYS A 1003 3.71 -36.44 -21.78
C LYS A 1003 4.10 -35.71 -20.49
N LEU A 1004 4.41 -36.45 -19.42
CA LEU A 1004 4.76 -35.89 -18.12
C LEU A 1004 6.21 -35.41 -18.06
N GLY A 1005 6.43 -34.32 -17.34
CA GLY A 1005 7.75 -33.91 -16.87
C GLY A 1005 8.30 -34.84 -15.77
N PRO A 1006 9.59 -34.71 -15.41
CA PRO A 1006 10.22 -35.57 -14.40
C PRO A 1006 9.52 -35.53 -13.03
N ALA A 1007 9.10 -34.35 -12.58
CA ALA A 1007 8.41 -34.17 -11.29
C ALA A 1007 7.01 -34.81 -11.30
N GLN A 1008 6.22 -34.54 -12.35
CA GLN A 1008 4.88 -35.12 -12.56
C GLN A 1008 4.95 -36.65 -12.60
N LEU A 1009 5.91 -37.22 -13.33
CA LEU A 1009 6.11 -38.67 -13.40
C LEU A 1009 6.48 -39.28 -12.04
N ALA A 1010 7.28 -38.58 -11.24
CA ALA A 1010 7.62 -39.02 -9.89
C ALA A 1010 6.40 -39.02 -8.96
N ALA A 1011 5.57 -37.97 -9.00
CA ALA A 1011 4.33 -37.87 -8.24
C ALA A 1011 3.37 -39.02 -8.59
N VAL A 1012 3.11 -39.24 -9.88
CA VAL A 1012 2.23 -40.34 -10.35
C VAL A 1012 2.76 -41.71 -9.93
N ARG A 1013 4.06 -41.97 -10.04
CA ARG A 1013 4.66 -43.27 -9.65
C ARG A 1013 4.48 -43.60 -8.18
N GLN A 1014 4.52 -42.60 -7.29
CA GLN A 1014 4.35 -42.81 -5.86
C GLN A 1014 2.94 -43.29 -5.50
N CYS A 1015 1.91 -42.89 -6.27
CA CYS A 1015 0.55 -43.44 -6.10
C CYS A 1015 0.49 -44.96 -6.31
N PHE A 1016 1.46 -45.57 -7.01
CA PHE A 1016 1.52 -47.01 -7.24
C PHE A 1016 2.48 -47.75 -6.30
N GLN A 1017 3.17 -47.02 -5.41
CA GLN A 1017 4.09 -47.59 -4.41
C GLN A 1017 3.48 -47.72 -3.01
N GLN A 1018 2.29 -47.13 -2.80
CA GLN A 1018 1.52 -47.19 -1.55
C GLN A 1018 0.55 -48.36 -1.50
#